data_AF-A0A662X004-F1
#
_entry.id   AF-A0A662X004-F1
#
_cell.length_a   1.000
_cell.length_b   1.000
_cell.length_c   1.000
_cell.angle_alpha   90.00
_cell.angle_beta   90.00
_cell.angle_gamma   90.00
#
_symmetry.space_group_name_H-M   'P 1'
#
loop_
_entity.id
_entity.type
_entity.pdbx_description
1 polymer ?
#
loop_
_entity_poly.entity_id
_entity_poly.type
_entity_poly.pdbx_seq_one_letter_code
_entity_poly.pdbx_strand_id
1 'polypeptide(L)'
;MVWASRCPLAVLVAAMALVGEPFLLRMQAVGATTIDTGTAPGLAAGTTGGGSIDPVYPTTTDELIAYLKDSEPRVVVLNQEFDFRGTEGSTTEVGCRPDYTRECMAENNGYQSQDVILNDGDTAMSQTGGCSDGTAVNVTFDNAAKDFMVVGSNKTLVGEGTAGVIVGKGLWIDGDNVIVQNIHITDLNPHLVWGGDAIYMQGTDDRAMENVWLDHLKISSIGRQMLVTGFAGVNSLTVSNCEFDGVTEYSASCDGRHYWTMILSGDDTQVSLLNNYIHHVSGRAPKIDSSVVHAANNYWWNCSGHAFDIGDDAYVLIEGNYFDTEPTPNVEDSTGSLFVPTDSNQDQCQADLARDCPLNVLVNSGTLSSEDRNEDTAIATVAAVAAFLTVDVADAAELYLVSDNFGVGTLSGSTASSSTTATTTSDANSVEETVGTVQPAGSSVEVGSETGTTAAEASATTDTTVTAETTTTSTATTTTTSTTTSTGEAPGFAAGTTGGGSVDPVYPTTIDELSTYLSDAEARVIVLQQTFNFTDTEGSTTETGCRPTFNQECIAKNNGYKSQDVILMDGDTAMSQTGGCDSDGIAVEVTYDNAAKNPLVVASNKTLIGEGLTGVLYGKGLIIEGSNVIVQNVHITNLNPQLVWGGDAITIRGADDTAPSGIWVDHVKISSIGRQMVVVNFSGAMGLTISNSDFDGNTEYSASCDGHHYWTFLLYGETTQISLVGNYIHETSGRSPKIGGTADQSVIVHAANNYFDDNTGHAFDVAASAYVLAEGNYFASVVTPNLNDTDGNFLVPDAASDCEASIGRDCELNVLADSGVLAGYNEDAVTTQISSFQTQIGGYAIAAAAQFTASSDNFGVGALA
;
A
#
# COMPACT_ATOMS: atom_id res chain seq x y z
N MET A 1 -26.90 -41.02 -59.53
CA MET A 1 -25.74 -41.45 -60.35
C MET A 1 -24.83 -40.24 -60.50
N VAL A 2 -23.57 -40.33 -60.04
CA VAL A 2 -22.37 -39.61 -60.52
C VAL A 2 -22.46 -38.08 -60.77
N TRP A 3 -21.59 -37.33 -60.06
CA TRP A 3 -20.99 -36.01 -60.39
C TRP A 3 -21.75 -34.67 -60.15
N ALA A 4 -21.15 -33.88 -59.23
CA ALA A 4 -20.47 -32.59 -59.46
C ALA A 4 -21.21 -31.26 -59.79
N SER A 5 -20.66 -30.20 -59.17
CA SER A 5 -20.48 -28.82 -59.67
C SER A 5 -21.56 -27.72 -59.51
N ARG A 6 -21.10 -26.62 -58.90
CA ARG A 6 -21.41 -25.18 -59.13
C ARG A 6 -22.64 -24.52 -58.47
N CYS A 7 -22.34 -23.39 -57.80
CA CYS A 7 -23.22 -22.25 -57.50
C CYS A 7 -23.69 -21.57 -58.83
N PRO A 8 -24.78 -20.77 -58.88
CA PRO A 8 -24.78 -19.43 -58.24
C PRO A 8 -26.17 -18.83 -57.80
N LEU A 9 -26.09 -17.66 -57.15
CA LEU A 9 -27.02 -16.49 -57.12
C LEU A 9 -28.56 -16.61 -57.32
N ALA A 10 -29.27 -15.98 -56.37
CA ALA A 10 -30.27 -14.89 -56.56
C ALA A 10 -31.78 -15.14 -56.89
N VAL A 11 -32.63 -14.56 -56.00
CA VAL A 11 -33.80 -13.68 -56.30
C VAL A 11 -35.19 -14.29 -56.65
N LEU A 12 -36.05 -14.41 -55.61
CA LEU A 12 -37.31 -13.64 -55.36
C LEU A 12 -38.66 -13.98 -56.09
N VAL A 13 -39.78 -13.60 -55.43
CA VAL A 13 -41.21 -13.43 -55.93
C VAL A 13 -42.03 -14.75 -56.03
N ALA A 14 -43.32 -14.92 -55.65
CA ALA A 14 -44.47 -14.11 -55.15
C ALA A 14 -45.50 -15.01 -54.37
N ALA A 15 -46.58 -14.57 -53.71
CA ALA A 15 -46.98 -13.29 -53.04
C ALA A 15 -48.40 -13.40 -52.38
N MET A 16 -48.73 -12.45 -51.48
CA MET A 16 -50.08 -12.07 -50.93
C MET A 16 -50.78 -13.08 -49.97
N ALA A 17 -51.62 -12.67 -49.00
CA ALA A 17 -52.24 -11.35 -48.67
C ALA A 17 -52.36 -11.15 -47.11
N LEU A 18 -52.11 -9.97 -46.51
CA LEU A 18 -53.06 -8.89 -46.13
C LEU A 18 -54.23 -9.35 -45.21
N VAL A 19 -54.58 -8.79 -44.04
CA VAL A 19 -54.15 -7.65 -43.16
C VAL A 19 -54.53 -8.01 -41.68
N GLY A 20 -54.18 -7.31 -40.59
CA GLY A 20 -53.49 -6.02 -40.37
C GLY A 20 -53.50 -5.59 -38.87
N GLU A 21 -52.78 -4.51 -38.53
CA GLU A 21 -52.49 -3.94 -37.18
C GLU A 21 -53.34 -2.65 -36.87
N PRO A 22 -53.24 -1.94 -35.71
CA PRO A 22 -52.37 -2.13 -34.52
C PRO A 22 -53.02 -2.00 -33.12
N PHE A 23 -52.28 -2.38 -32.07
CA PHE A 23 -52.06 -1.49 -30.91
C PHE A 23 -50.76 -1.84 -30.16
N LEU A 24 -49.84 -0.87 -29.99
CA LEU A 24 -48.58 -1.08 -29.27
C LEU A 24 -48.77 -0.94 -27.75
N LEU A 25 -48.10 -1.80 -27.00
CA LEU A 25 -47.58 -1.48 -25.67
C LEU A 25 -46.11 -1.87 -25.64
N ARG A 26 -45.21 -0.90 -25.45
CA ARG A 26 -43.79 -1.17 -25.22
C ARG A 26 -43.63 -1.70 -23.80
N MET A 27 -43.15 -2.93 -23.67
CA MET A 27 -42.61 -3.46 -22.42
C MET A 27 -41.09 -3.40 -22.58
N GLN A 28 -40.41 -2.61 -21.75
CA GLN A 28 -38.95 -2.53 -21.77
C GLN A 28 -38.38 -3.83 -21.17
N ALA A 29 -37.49 -4.49 -21.89
CA ALA A 29 -36.57 -5.42 -21.25
C ALA A 29 -35.55 -4.60 -20.47
N VAL A 30 -35.38 -4.91 -19.19
CA VAL A 30 -34.17 -4.54 -18.45
C VAL A 30 -33.07 -5.46 -18.97
N GLY A 31 -31.89 -4.90 -19.27
CA GLY A 31 -30.74 -5.69 -19.71
C GLY A 31 -30.16 -6.50 -18.55
N ALA A 32 -29.64 -7.70 -18.84
CA ALA A 32 -28.80 -8.42 -17.89
C ALA A 32 -27.54 -7.60 -17.61
N THR A 33 -27.18 -7.45 -16.33
CA THR A 33 -25.92 -6.85 -15.91
C THR A 33 -24.83 -7.92 -15.99
N THR A 34 -24.17 -8.00 -17.15
CA THR A 34 -23.00 -8.85 -17.35
C THR A 34 -21.83 -8.27 -16.58
N ILE A 35 -21.20 -9.05 -15.70
CA ILE A 35 -19.88 -8.69 -15.16
C ILE A 35 -18.87 -8.83 -16.31
N ASP A 36 -18.06 -7.79 -16.51
CA ASP A 36 -16.92 -7.82 -17.42
C ASP A 36 -15.66 -8.07 -16.58
N THR A 37 -15.11 -9.27 -16.69
CA THR A 37 -13.86 -9.66 -16.03
C THR A 37 -12.61 -9.20 -16.78
N GLY A 38 -12.77 -8.53 -17.92
CA GLY A 38 -11.71 -8.41 -18.92
C GLY A 38 -11.47 -9.74 -19.64
N THR A 39 -10.30 -9.85 -20.28
CA THR A 39 -9.87 -11.06 -21.00
C THR A 39 -8.60 -11.61 -20.36
N ALA A 40 -8.60 -12.89 -20.02
CA ALA A 40 -7.43 -13.58 -19.48
C ALA A 40 -6.20 -13.40 -20.40
N PRO A 41 -5.06 -12.91 -19.88
CA PRO A 41 -3.79 -12.92 -20.59
C PRO A 41 -3.15 -14.33 -20.56
N GLY A 42 -1.99 -14.47 -21.20
CA GLY A 42 -1.13 -15.63 -21.05
C GLY A 42 -1.77 -16.96 -21.46
N LEU A 43 -1.35 -18.04 -20.80
CA LEU A 43 -1.80 -19.41 -21.05
C LEU A 43 -3.31 -19.62 -20.84
N ALA A 44 -3.98 -18.82 -20.00
CA ALA A 44 -5.43 -18.89 -19.79
C ALA A 44 -6.24 -18.11 -20.86
N ALA A 45 -5.60 -17.54 -21.88
CA ALA A 45 -6.27 -16.74 -22.90
C ALA A 45 -7.41 -17.50 -23.62
N GLY A 46 -8.62 -16.97 -23.48
CA GLY A 46 -9.86 -17.61 -23.95
C GLY A 46 -10.72 -18.23 -22.84
N THR A 47 -10.28 -18.19 -21.57
CA THR A 47 -11.12 -18.48 -20.41
C THR A 47 -12.35 -17.55 -20.39
N THR A 48 -13.51 -18.11 -20.04
CA THR A 48 -14.81 -17.39 -19.99
C THR A 48 -15.56 -17.54 -18.66
N GLY A 49 -15.12 -18.45 -17.78
CA GLY A 49 -15.75 -18.70 -16.48
C GLY A 49 -17.22 -19.09 -16.62
N GLY A 50 -18.10 -18.38 -15.91
CA GLY A 50 -19.56 -18.54 -16.03
C GLY A 50 -20.15 -18.01 -17.35
N GLY A 51 -19.40 -17.20 -18.10
CA GLY A 51 -19.88 -16.49 -19.28
C GLY A 51 -20.89 -15.38 -18.97
N SER A 52 -21.52 -14.84 -20.01
CA SER A 52 -22.43 -13.67 -19.94
C SER A 52 -23.84 -14.01 -19.43
N ILE A 53 -23.94 -14.70 -18.29
CA ILE A 53 -25.20 -15.06 -17.62
C ILE A 53 -25.55 -14.06 -16.50
N ASP A 54 -26.80 -14.11 -16.02
CA ASP A 54 -27.24 -13.32 -14.87
C ASP A 54 -26.44 -13.71 -13.59
N PRO A 55 -25.78 -12.76 -12.90
CA PRO A 55 -24.99 -13.08 -11.71
C PRO A 55 -25.83 -13.52 -10.51
N VAL A 56 -25.24 -14.34 -9.64
CA VAL A 56 -25.77 -14.73 -8.33
C VAL A 56 -24.95 -14.10 -7.22
N TYR A 57 -25.64 -13.59 -6.20
CA TYR A 57 -25.06 -12.95 -5.03
C TYR A 57 -25.43 -13.82 -3.82
N PRO A 58 -24.52 -14.68 -3.32
CA PRO A 58 -24.78 -15.46 -2.11
C PRO A 58 -24.96 -14.53 -0.91
N THR A 59 -25.87 -14.87 0.00
CA THR A 59 -26.09 -14.11 1.25
C THR A 59 -25.55 -14.85 2.47
N THR A 60 -25.16 -16.11 2.29
CA THR A 60 -24.66 -17.02 3.33
C THR A 60 -23.50 -17.87 2.81
N THR A 61 -22.68 -18.37 3.74
CA THR A 61 -21.59 -19.33 3.48
C THR A 61 -22.09 -20.62 2.80
N ASP A 62 -23.26 -21.13 3.21
CA ASP A 62 -23.93 -22.27 2.58
C ASP A 62 -24.28 -22.00 1.10
N GLU A 63 -24.79 -20.80 0.77
CA GLU A 63 -25.11 -20.42 -0.62
C GLU A 63 -23.85 -20.24 -1.47
N LEU A 64 -22.77 -19.68 -0.91
CA LEU A 64 -21.48 -19.56 -1.59
C LEU A 64 -20.92 -20.95 -1.96
N ILE A 65 -20.86 -21.87 -1.00
CA ILE A 65 -20.46 -23.27 -1.25
C ILE A 65 -21.37 -23.93 -2.30
N ALA A 66 -22.68 -23.71 -2.23
CA ALA A 66 -23.62 -24.31 -3.17
C ALA A 66 -23.43 -23.81 -4.61
N TYR A 67 -23.24 -22.50 -4.82
CA TYR A 67 -23.04 -21.93 -6.16
C TYR A 67 -21.67 -22.29 -6.75
N LEU A 68 -20.60 -22.34 -5.95
CA LEU A 68 -19.28 -22.75 -6.44
C LEU A 68 -19.25 -24.23 -6.85
N LYS A 69 -19.99 -25.09 -6.14
CA LYS A 69 -19.94 -26.55 -6.32
C LYS A 69 -20.96 -27.12 -7.32
N ASP A 70 -21.95 -26.35 -7.77
CA ASP A 70 -22.98 -26.89 -8.67
C ASP A 70 -22.51 -27.07 -10.13
N SER A 71 -23.28 -27.85 -10.90
CA SER A 71 -22.95 -28.23 -12.28
C SER A 71 -23.38 -27.21 -13.34
N GLU A 72 -24.01 -26.10 -12.96
CA GLU A 72 -24.42 -25.05 -13.89
C GLU A 72 -23.28 -24.04 -14.07
N PRO A 73 -23.19 -23.34 -15.22
CA PRO A 73 -22.34 -22.17 -15.30
C PRO A 73 -22.80 -21.10 -14.29
N ARG A 74 -21.87 -20.46 -13.56
CA ARG A 74 -22.20 -19.40 -12.58
C ARG A 74 -21.25 -18.20 -12.69
N VAL A 75 -21.82 -17.01 -12.60
CA VAL A 75 -21.10 -15.79 -12.19
C VAL A 75 -21.53 -15.51 -10.75
N VAL A 76 -20.63 -15.73 -9.80
CA VAL A 76 -20.83 -15.58 -8.36
C VAL A 76 -20.13 -14.30 -7.91
N VAL A 77 -20.89 -13.33 -7.40
CA VAL A 77 -20.36 -12.02 -7.00
C VAL A 77 -20.31 -11.93 -5.48
N LEU A 78 -19.14 -11.67 -4.91
CA LEU A 78 -18.94 -11.42 -3.48
C LEU A 78 -18.98 -9.92 -3.21
N ASN A 79 -20.06 -9.45 -2.58
CA ASN A 79 -20.23 -8.05 -2.18
C ASN A 79 -20.31 -7.87 -0.65
N GLN A 80 -19.80 -8.86 0.08
CA GLN A 80 -19.67 -8.91 1.53
C GLN A 80 -18.59 -9.92 1.91
N GLU A 81 -18.10 -9.83 3.16
CA GLU A 81 -17.24 -10.83 3.76
C GLU A 81 -17.98 -12.15 4.02
N PHE A 82 -17.30 -13.28 3.80
CA PHE A 82 -17.74 -14.62 4.17
C PHE A 82 -16.73 -15.23 5.15
N ASP A 83 -16.98 -15.03 6.45
CA ASP A 83 -16.20 -15.66 7.52
C ASP A 83 -16.69 -17.09 7.80
N PHE A 84 -15.78 -18.05 7.64
CA PHE A 84 -15.99 -19.47 7.91
C PHE A 84 -15.45 -19.91 9.27
N ARG A 85 -14.74 -19.05 10.01
CA ARG A 85 -14.17 -19.40 11.32
C ARG A 85 -15.28 -19.82 12.29
N GLY A 86 -15.05 -20.93 12.99
CA GLY A 86 -15.98 -21.55 13.94
C GLY A 86 -17.14 -22.31 13.30
N THR A 87 -17.39 -22.22 11.98
CA THR A 87 -18.54 -22.88 11.34
C THR A 87 -18.47 -24.40 11.39
N GLU A 88 -17.26 -24.97 11.31
CA GLU A 88 -16.97 -26.40 11.42
C GLU A 88 -16.35 -26.78 12.78
N GLY A 89 -16.31 -25.82 13.71
CA GLY A 89 -15.67 -25.94 15.01
C GLY A 89 -14.14 -26.08 14.93
N SER A 90 -13.52 -26.43 16.06
CA SER A 90 -12.07 -26.59 16.18
C SER A 90 -11.67 -27.97 16.68
N THR A 91 -10.45 -28.38 16.32
CA THR A 91 -9.82 -29.60 16.81
C THR A 91 -8.56 -29.25 17.60
N THR A 92 -8.36 -29.93 18.74
CA THR A 92 -7.14 -29.84 19.54
C THR A 92 -6.48 -31.21 19.61
N GLU A 93 -5.24 -31.32 19.16
CA GLU A 93 -4.49 -32.58 19.09
C GLU A 93 -2.98 -32.37 19.27
N VAL A 94 -2.20 -33.46 19.20
CA VAL A 94 -0.74 -33.39 19.28
C VAL A 94 -0.17 -33.09 17.91
N GLY A 95 0.38 -31.89 17.73
CA GLY A 95 1.20 -31.52 16.60
C GLY A 95 2.70 -31.60 16.93
N CYS A 96 3.50 -31.06 16.02
CA CYS A 96 4.95 -31.03 16.09
C CYS A 96 5.48 -29.59 16.08
N ARG A 97 6.38 -29.27 17.00
CA ARG A 97 7.25 -28.09 16.92
C ARG A 97 8.62 -28.53 16.37
N PRO A 98 8.99 -28.20 15.12
CA PRO A 98 10.22 -28.68 14.49
C PRO A 98 11.48 -28.02 15.10
N ASP A 99 12.65 -28.53 14.72
CA ASP A 99 13.96 -27.99 15.10
C ASP A 99 14.16 -26.52 14.72
N TYR A 100 14.02 -26.17 13.44
CA TYR A 100 14.22 -24.80 12.95
C TYR A 100 13.33 -23.78 13.70
N THR A 101 12.06 -24.10 13.94
CA THR A 101 11.15 -23.29 14.76
C THR A 101 11.66 -23.12 16.19
N ARG A 102 12.17 -24.17 16.85
CA ARG A 102 12.71 -24.04 18.22
C ARG A 102 13.99 -23.19 18.25
N GLU A 103 14.78 -23.24 17.18
CA GLU A 103 16.01 -22.45 17.04
C GLU A 103 15.69 -20.98 16.81
N CYS A 104 14.84 -20.63 15.83
CA CYS A 104 14.49 -19.23 15.57
C CYS A 104 13.64 -18.63 16.71
N MET A 105 12.75 -19.39 17.36
CA MET A 105 12.05 -18.92 18.57
C MET A 105 13.00 -18.65 19.75
N ALA A 106 14.18 -19.28 19.78
CA ALA A 106 15.18 -19.03 20.84
C ALA A 106 15.93 -17.71 20.64
N GLU A 107 15.83 -17.07 19.48
CA GLU A 107 16.39 -15.73 19.24
C GLU A 107 15.60 -14.62 19.95
N ASN A 108 14.32 -14.84 20.23
CA ASN A 108 13.41 -13.88 20.88
C ASN A 108 13.34 -12.52 20.15
N ASN A 109 13.40 -12.55 18.82
CA ASN A 109 13.53 -11.37 17.95
C ASN A 109 12.23 -10.55 17.75
N GLY A 110 11.09 -11.01 18.29
CA GLY A 110 9.80 -10.32 18.28
C GLY A 110 8.69 -11.08 17.55
N TYR A 111 9.03 -12.00 16.66
CA TYR A 111 8.05 -12.75 15.87
C TYR A 111 7.68 -14.11 16.49
N GLN A 112 6.49 -14.60 16.16
CA GLN A 112 6.09 -15.97 16.48
C GLN A 112 6.43 -16.92 15.32
N SER A 113 6.28 -18.22 15.59
CA SER A 113 6.53 -19.27 14.60
C SER A 113 5.37 -20.24 14.51
N GLN A 114 5.31 -20.95 13.39
CA GLN A 114 4.26 -21.91 13.11
C GLN A 114 4.58 -23.27 13.72
N ASP A 115 3.60 -23.87 14.39
CA ASP A 115 3.65 -25.31 14.70
C ASP A 115 3.14 -26.12 13.49
N VAL A 116 3.37 -27.44 13.48
CA VAL A 116 3.01 -28.33 12.38
C VAL A 116 1.88 -29.26 12.84
N ILE A 117 0.74 -29.23 12.16
CA ILE A 117 -0.31 -30.27 12.34
C ILE A 117 0.20 -31.58 11.73
N LEU A 118 0.08 -32.68 12.45
CA LEU A 118 0.58 -34.00 12.01
C LEU A 118 -0.43 -34.74 11.13
N ASN A 119 0.07 -35.59 10.24
CA ASN A 119 -0.74 -36.52 9.45
C ASN A 119 -1.41 -37.58 10.33
N ASP A 120 -2.59 -38.04 9.91
CA ASP A 120 -3.42 -39.04 10.60
C ASP A 120 -2.61 -40.31 10.96
N GLY A 121 -2.28 -40.44 12.26
CA GLY A 121 -1.52 -41.58 12.79
C GLY A 121 0.01 -41.41 12.86
N ASP A 122 0.57 -40.25 12.48
CA ASP A 122 2.00 -39.93 12.60
C ASP A 122 2.44 -39.68 14.06
N THR A 123 2.30 -40.69 14.89
CA THR A 123 2.78 -40.74 16.29
C THR A 123 4.31 -40.68 16.42
N ALA A 124 5.03 -40.58 15.30
CA ALA A 124 6.49 -40.59 15.21
C ALA A 124 7.08 -39.28 14.65
N MET A 125 6.27 -38.26 14.34
CA MET A 125 6.74 -36.93 13.92
C MET A 125 7.73 -37.00 12.75
N SER A 126 7.39 -37.78 11.73
CA SER A 126 8.33 -38.16 10.65
C SER A 126 7.68 -38.48 9.30
N GLN A 127 6.35 -38.47 9.22
CA GLN A 127 5.58 -38.71 8.00
C GLN A 127 4.88 -37.43 7.50
N THR A 128 5.11 -36.31 8.19
CA THR A 128 4.47 -35.02 7.92
C THR A 128 5.50 -33.99 7.48
N GLY A 129 5.35 -33.47 6.26
CA GLY A 129 6.27 -32.47 5.70
C GLY A 129 6.30 -31.20 6.55
N GLY A 130 7.49 -30.66 6.80
CA GLY A 130 7.71 -29.51 7.70
C GLY A 130 8.05 -29.90 9.15
N CYS A 131 7.86 -31.15 9.56
CA CYS A 131 8.29 -31.61 10.90
C CYS A 131 9.67 -32.29 10.85
N SER A 132 10.74 -31.55 11.15
CA SER A 132 12.11 -32.06 11.35
C SER A 132 12.46 -32.10 12.85
N ASP A 133 13.06 -33.21 13.30
CA ASP A 133 13.41 -33.54 14.70
C ASP A 133 12.40 -32.99 15.74
N GLY A 134 11.12 -33.32 15.52
CA GLY A 134 9.97 -32.71 16.17
C GLY A 134 9.86 -32.88 17.69
N THR A 135 9.32 -31.86 18.36
CA THR A 135 8.89 -31.92 19.77
C THR A 135 7.37 -31.89 19.85
N ALA A 136 6.77 -32.71 20.71
CA ALA A 136 5.33 -32.74 20.92
C ALA A 136 4.79 -31.42 21.48
N VAL A 137 3.76 -30.88 20.82
CA VAL A 137 3.02 -29.67 21.25
C VAL A 137 1.52 -29.89 21.03
N ASN A 138 0.66 -29.31 21.86
CA ASN A 138 -0.77 -29.32 21.59
C ASN A 138 -1.10 -28.19 20.62
N VAL A 139 -1.51 -28.55 19.39
CA VAL A 139 -2.01 -27.59 18.40
C VAL A 139 -3.53 -27.49 18.53
N THR A 140 -4.09 -26.32 18.21
CA THR A 140 -5.53 -26.13 18.03
C THR A 140 -5.75 -25.33 16.77
N PHE A 141 -6.59 -25.84 15.87
CA PHE A 141 -6.95 -25.24 14.60
C PHE A 141 -8.46 -25.17 14.43
N ASP A 142 -8.92 -24.19 13.65
CA ASP A 142 -10.25 -24.23 13.08
C ASP A 142 -10.32 -25.30 11.98
N ASN A 143 -11.39 -26.08 11.96
CA ASN A 143 -11.56 -27.14 10.97
C ASN A 143 -11.89 -26.58 9.58
N ALA A 144 -12.54 -25.42 9.50
CA ALA A 144 -13.04 -24.88 8.23
C ALA A 144 -11.92 -24.64 7.22
N ALA A 145 -10.75 -24.16 7.66
CA ALA A 145 -9.59 -23.91 6.82
C ALA A 145 -8.91 -25.19 6.28
N LYS A 146 -9.24 -26.38 6.79
CA LYS A 146 -8.70 -27.67 6.33
C LYS A 146 -9.61 -28.40 5.34
N ASP A 147 -10.86 -27.95 5.18
CA ASP A 147 -11.78 -28.40 4.14
C ASP A 147 -11.94 -27.28 3.10
N PHE A 148 -11.91 -27.62 1.81
CA PHE A 148 -11.92 -26.60 0.75
C PHE A 148 -13.32 -26.33 0.20
N MET A 149 -13.62 -25.07 -0.12
CA MET A 149 -14.74 -24.74 -0.99
C MET A 149 -14.44 -25.21 -2.41
N VAL A 150 -15.13 -26.26 -2.83
CA VAL A 150 -14.96 -26.85 -4.18
C VAL A 150 -15.61 -25.95 -5.24
N VAL A 151 -14.80 -25.48 -6.19
CA VAL A 151 -15.19 -24.70 -7.36
C VAL A 151 -15.18 -25.62 -8.58
N GLY A 152 -16.36 -25.99 -9.07
CA GLY A 152 -16.51 -26.82 -10.28
C GLY A 152 -16.28 -26.03 -11.58
N SER A 153 -16.44 -26.69 -12.73
CA SER A 153 -16.25 -26.05 -14.04
C SER A 153 -17.23 -24.90 -14.34
N ASN A 154 -16.82 -24.01 -15.25
CA ASN A 154 -17.60 -22.88 -15.77
C ASN A 154 -18.06 -21.91 -14.67
N LYS A 155 -17.10 -21.43 -13.88
CA LYS A 155 -17.36 -20.51 -12.76
C LYS A 155 -16.59 -19.22 -12.95
N THR A 156 -17.24 -18.10 -12.70
CA THR A 156 -16.59 -16.82 -12.39
C THR A 156 -16.91 -16.54 -10.94
N LEU A 157 -15.90 -16.45 -10.09
CA LEU A 157 -15.99 -15.94 -8.72
C LEU A 157 -15.32 -14.57 -8.71
N VAL A 158 -16.06 -13.51 -8.36
CA VAL A 158 -15.56 -12.13 -8.48
C VAL A 158 -16.01 -11.25 -7.32
N GLY A 159 -15.13 -10.43 -6.76
CA GLY A 159 -15.49 -9.46 -5.71
C GLY A 159 -15.97 -8.12 -6.26
N GLU A 160 -16.93 -7.51 -5.57
CA GLU A 160 -17.45 -6.16 -5.87
C GLU A 160 -16.62 -5.11 -5.10
N GLY A 161 -15.69 -4.45 -5.78
CA GLY A 161 -14.71 -3.57 -5.12
C GLY A 161 -13.87 -4.34 -4.10
N THR A 162 -13.60 -3.74 -2.94
CA THR A 162 -12.89 -4.39 -1.82
C THR A 162 -13.79 -5.25 -0.92
N ALA A 163 -15.08 -5.42 -1.22
CA ALA A 163 -16.00 -6.14 -0.35
C ALA A 163 -15.93 -7.68 -0.48
N GLY A 164 -15.24 -8.21 -1.49
CA GLY A 164 -15.16 -9.65 -1.76
C GLY A 164 -14.11 -10.37 -0.90
N VAL A 165 -14.42 -10.62 0.37
CA VAL A 165 -13.49 -11.23 1.33
C VAL A 165 -13.94 -12.65 1.73
N ILE A 166 -13.01 -13.61 1.77
CA ILE A 166 -13.21 -14.97 2.29
C ILE A 166 -12.26 -15.17 3.47
N VAL A 167 -12.81 -15.44 4.66
CA VAL A 167 -12.02 -15.55 5.90
C VAL A 167 -12.08 -16.97 6.44
N GLY A 168 -10.93 -17.57 6.74
CA GLY A 168 -10.82 -18.87 7.40
C GLY A 168 -11.17 -20.10 6.56
N LYS A 169 -11.31 -20.00 5.23
CA LYS A 169 -11.52 -21.16 4.34
C LYS A 169 -10.95 -20.94 2.94
N GLY A 170 -10.32 -21.97 2.36
CA GLY A 170 -9.69 -21.91 1.04
C GLY A 170 -10.56 -22.42 -0.11
N LEU A 171 -10.13 -22.17 -1.34
CA LEU A 171 -10.73 -22.68 -2.57
C LEU A 171 -10.01 -23.95 -3.07
N TRP A 172 -10.77 -24.97 -3.48
CA TRP A 172 -10.26 -26.05 -4.32
C TRP A 172 -10.90 -25.93 -5.70
N ILE A 173 -10.11 -25.58 -6.71
CA ILE A 173 -10.55 -25.60 -8.11
C ILE A 173 -10.55 -27.06 -8.60
N ASP A 174 -11.73 -27.57 -8.95
CA ASP A 174 -12.03 -28.96 -9.32
C ASP A 174 -12.81 -28.97 -10.65
N GLY A 175 -12.35 -28.18 -11.62
CA GLY A 175 -12.96 -28.09 -12.94
C GLY A 175 -12.40 -27.01 -13.85
N ASP A 176 -12.59 -27.20 -15.16
CA ASP A 176 -12.10 -26.32 -16.23
C ASP A 176 -12.93 -25.04 -16.41
N ASN A 177 -12.33 -24.06 -17.09
CA ASN A 177 -12.97 -22.79 -17.44
C ASN A 177 -13.45 -22.04 -16.18
N VAL A 178 -12.49 -21.62 -15.35
CA VAL A 178 -12.72 -20.96 -14.07
C VAL A 178 -11.97 -19.63 -14.00
N ILE A 179 -12.67 -18.57 -13.59
CA ILE A 179 -12.10 -17.26 -13.26
C ILE A 179 -12.31 -17.04 -11.76
N VAL A 180 -11.25 -16.65 -11.04
CA VAL A 180 -11.32 -16.11 -9.69
C VAL A 180 -10.67 -14.73 -9.72
N GLN A 181 -11.42 -13.67 -9.44
CA GLN A 181 -10.96 -12.30 -9.65
C GLN A 181 -11.34 -11.35 -8.51
N ASN A 182 -10.47 -10.40 -8.15
CA ASN A 182 -10.80 -9.31 -7.22
C ASN A 182 -11.34 -9.78 -5.85
N ILE A 183 -10.74 -10.81 -5.24
CA ILE A 183 -11.12 -11.28 -3.89
C ILE A 183 -9.93 -11.42 -2.95
N HIS A 184 -10.18 -11.22 -1.66
CA HIS A 184 -9.20 -11.38 -0.59
C HIS A 184 -9.44 -12.71 0.13
N ILE A 185 -8.40 -13.54 0.29
CA ILE A 185 -8.46 -14.78 1.07
C ILE A 185 -7.49 -14.67 2.26
N THR A 186 -8.00 -14.80 3.50
CA THR A 186 -7.18 -14.57 4.71
C THR A 186 -7.57 -15.42 5.93
N ASP A 187 -6.65 -15.50 6.90
CA ASP A 187 -6.80 -16.06 8.25
C ASP A 187 -7.02 -17.60 8.32
N LEU A 188 -6.41 -18.34 7.39
CA LEU A 188 -6.50 -19.81 7.33
C LEU A 188 -5.52 -20.47 8.32
N ASN A 189 -5.78 -20.35 9.62
CA ASN A 189 -4.92 -20.85 10.71
C ASN A 189 -3.43 -20.42 10.55
N PRO A 190 -3.10 -19.12 10.47
CA PRO A 190 -1.74 -18.63 10.18
C PRO A 190 -0.64 -19.20 11.08
N HIS A 191 -0.97 -19.55 12.32
CA HIS A 191 -0.08 -20.14 13.31
C HIS A 191 0.29 -21.62 13.06
N LEU A 192 -0.22 -22.26 12.00
CA LEU A 192 -0.07 -23.69 11.77
C LEU A 192 0.24 -24.09 10.32
N VAL A 193 1.38 -24.75 10.12
CA VAL A 193 1.67 -25.49 8.89
C VAL A 193 0.68 -26.65 8.75
N TRP A 194 0.10 -26.79 7.56
CA TRP A 194 -1.09 -27.61 7.25
C TRP A 194 -2.40 -27.13 7.93
N GLY A 195 -2.43 -25.91 8.47
CA GLY A 195 -3.62 -25.25 9.00
C GLY A 195 -4.65 -24.89 7.92
N GLY A 196 -4.19 -24.64 6.70
CA GLY A 196 -4.98 -24.42 5.49
C GLY A 196 -4.11 -23.93 4.33
N ASP A 197 -4.61 -24.04 3.10
CA ASP A 197 -4.05 -23.39 1.90
C ASP A 197 -5.13 -22.47 1.30
N ALA A 198 -4.78 -21.32 0.74
CA ALA A 198 -5.77 -20.38 0.20
C ALA A 198 -6.37 -20.85 -1.13
N ILE A 199 -5.53 -21.26 -2.08
CA ILE A 199 -5.97 -21.80 -3.38
C ILE A 199 -5.23 -23.11 -3.68
N TYR A 200 -6.00 -24.19 -3.75
CA TYR A 200 -5.56 -25.51 -4.19
C TYR A 200 -6.22 -25.86 -5.53
N MET A 201 -5.48 -26.52 -6.42
CA MET A 201 -6.00 -26.97 -7.71
C MET A 201 -5.24 -28.20 -8.19
N GLN A 202 -5.93 -29.18 -8.78
CA GLN A 202 -5.27 -30.33 -9.41
C GLN A 202 -6.13 -30.88 -10.54
N GLY A 203 -5.46 -31.47 -11.55
CA GLY A 203 -6.12 -32.35 -12.48
C GLY A 203 -6.76 -33.58 -11.81
N THR A 204 -7.46 -34.35 -12.64
CA THR A 204 -7.92 -35.71 -12.31
C THR A 204 -6.85 -36.74 -12.67
N ASP A 205 -6.91 -37.96 -12.13
CA ASP A 205 -6.00 -39.07 -12.46
C ASP A 205 -5.77 -39.31 -13.97
N ASP A 206 -6.73 -38.95 -14.84
CA ASP A 206 -6.68 -39.14 -16.30
C ASP A 206 -6.28 -37.86 -17.10
N ARG A 207 -6.17 -36.66 -16.49
CA ARG A 207 -5.80 -35.39 -17.16
C ARG A 207 -5.60 -34.19 -16.21
N ALA A 208 -4.81 -33.21 -16.65
CA ALA A 208 -4.82 -31.84 -16.12
C ALA A 208 -6.15 -31.09 -16.33
N MET A 209 -6.34 -30.02 -15.55
CA MET A 209 -7.38 -29.00 -15.79
C MET A 209 -6.96 -27.96 -16.84
N GLU A 210 -7.92 -27.30 -17.46
CA GLU A 210 -7.68 -26.27 -18.47
C GLU A 210 -8.44 -24.97 -18.20
N ASN A 211 -7.87 -23.83 -18.60
CA ASN A 211 -8.49 -22.51 -18.63
C ASN A 211 -8.85 -22.02 -17.21
N VAL A 212 -7.84 -21.86 -16.36
CA VAL A 212 -7.97 -21.29 -15.01
C VAL A 212 -7.27 -19.94 -14.98
N TRP A 213 -8.00 -18.89 -14.59
CA TRP A 213 -7.49 -17.54 -14.44
C TRP A 213 -7.68 -17.05 -13.00
N LEU A 214 -6.58 -16.70 -12.34
CA LEU A 214 -6.54 -16.01 -11.06
C LEU A 214 -6.07 -14.57 -11.32
N ASP A 215 -6.83 -13.58 -10.88
CA ASP A 215 -6.55 -12.17 -11.19
C ASP A 215 -6.89 -11.22 -10.04
N HIS A 216 -6.07 -10.22 -9.73
CA HIS A 216 -6.40 -9.22 -8.69
C HIS A 216 -6.79 -9.88 -7.34
N LEU A 217 -6.07 -10.93 -6.94
CA LEU A 217 -6.31 -11.60 -5.66
C LEU A 217 -5.36 -11.03 -4.62
N LYS A 218 -5.87 -10.73 -3.42
CA LYS A 218 -5.01 -10.58 -2.23
C LYS A 218 -5.03 -11.87 -1.44
N ILE A 219 -3.87 -12.36 -1.02
CA ILE A 219 -3.76 -13.53 -0.14
C ILE A 219 -2.80 -13.20 1.01
N SER A 220 -3.27 -13.34 2.25
CA SER A 220 -2.53 -12.99 3.48
C SER A 220 -2.84 -13.96 4.63
N SER A 221 -2.01 -14.00 5.68
CA SER A 221 -2.30 -14.74 6.92
C SER A 221 -2.73 -16.22 6.74
N ILE A 222 -2.03 -16.96 5.88
CA ILE A 222 -2.33 -18.37 5.56
C ILE A 222 -1.39 -19.30 6.34
N GLY A 223 -1.91 -20.40 6.90
CA GLY A 223 -1.10 -21.37 7.64
C GLY A 223 -0.09 -22.13 6.76
N ARG A 224 -0.42 -22.35 5.48
CA ARG A 224 0.48 -22.94 4.49
C ARG A 224 0.35 -22.25 3.12
N GLN A 225 0.11 -22.96 2.01
CA GLN A 225 0.32 -22.44 0.66
C GLN A 225 -0.69 -21.33 0.31
N MET A 226 -0.22 -20.22 -0.25
CA MET A 226 -1.13 -19.23 -0.87
C MET A 226 -1.67 -19.77 -2.19
N LEU A 227 -0.82 -20.40 -3.00
CA LEU A 227 -1.20 -21.11 -4.23
C LEU A 227 -0.50 -22.47 -4.32
N VAL A 228 -1.23 -23.52 -4.71
CA VAL A 228 -0.65 -24.84 -4.95
C VAL A 228 -1.37 -25.59 -6.07
N THR A 229 -0.61 -25.98 -7.11
CA THR A 229 -1.04 -27.00 -8.08
C THR A 229 -0.58 -28.39 -7.64
N GLY A 230 -1.46 -29.39 -7.75
CA GLY A 230 -1.18 -30.79 -7.42
C GLY A 230 -0.79 -31.63 -8.64
N PHE A 231 -0.19 -32.80 -8.40
CA PHE A 231 0.55 -33.63 -9.37
C PHE A 231 -0.13 -33.94 -10.72
N ALA A 232 -1.47 -33.95 -10.80
CA ALA A 232 -2.19 -34.15 -12.06
C ALA A 232 -2.23 -32.90 -12.96
N GLY A 233 -1.80 -31.75 -12.45
CA GLY A 233 -1.44 -30.55 -13.19
C GLY A 233 -2.58 -29.66 -13.70
N VAL A 234 -2.18 -28.50 -14.25
CA VAL A 234 -3.08 -27.50 -14.87
C VAL A 234 -2.46 -26.98 -16.18
N ASN A 235 -3.00 -27.45 -17.31
CA ASN A 235 -2.47 -27.27 -18.68
C ASN A 235 -2.68 -25.85 -19.24
N SER A 236 -3.49 -25.02 -18.58
CA SER A 236 -3.53 -23.57 -18.83
C SER A 236 -3.97 -22.80 -17.57
N LEU A 237 -2.98 -22.39 -16.78
CA LEU A 237 -3.14 -21.47 -15.65
C LEU A 237 -2.56 -20.09 -16.01
N THR A 238 -3.23 -19.03 -15.56
CA THR A 238 -2.63 -17.70 -15.49
C THR A 238 -2.96 -17.06 -14.15
N VAL A 239 -1.94 -16.46 -13.55
CA VAL A 239 -1.98 -15.76 -12.27
C VAL A 239 -1.46 -14.35 -12.54
N SER A 240 -2.36 -13.38 -12.60
CA SER A 240 -2.04 -12.01 -12.97
C SER A 240 -2.43 -10.98 -11.91
N ASN A 241 -1.63 -9.94 -11.76
CA ASN A 241 -1.98 -8.77 -10.93
C ASN A 241 -2.37 -9.16 -9.48
N CYS A 242 -1.86 -10.26 -8.92
CA CYS A 242 -2.19 -10.70 -7.57
C CYS A 242 -1.19 -10.17 -6.54
N GLU A 243 -1.67 -9.91 -5.34
CA GLU A 243 -0.89 -9.56 -4.16
C GLU A 243 -0.72 -10.78 -3.25
N PHE A 244 0.52 -11.26 -3.14
CA PHE A 244 0.91 -12.32 -2.21
C PHE A 244 1.57 -11.66 -0.98
N ASP A 245 0.74 -11.32 -0.01
CA ASP A 245 1.08 -10.56 1.19
C ASP A 245 1.58 -11.50 2.29
N GLY A 246 2.90 -11.62 2.38
CA GLY A 246 3.59 -12.51 3.31
C GLY A 246 3.71 -11.97 4.74
N VAL A 247 3.19 -10.78 5.06
CA VAL A 247 3.24 -10.22 6.40
C VAL A 247 2.46 -11.12 7.38
N THR A 248 3.16 -11.66 8.39
CA THR A 248 2.56 -12.60 9.35
C THR A 248 3.15 -12.47 10.75
N GLU A 249 2.31 -12.62 11.79
CA GLU A 249 2.80 -12.81 13.17
C GLU A 249 3.55 -14.15 13.32
N TYR A 250 3.18 -15.18 12.53
CA TYR A 250 3.67 -16.55 12.63
C TYR A 250 4.39 -16.97 11.35
N SER A 251 5.72 -17.08 11.41
CA SER A 251 6.55 -17.45 10.25
C SER A 251 7.41 -18.69 10.55
N ALA A 252 7.62 -19.56 9.56
CA ALA A 252 8.55 -20.68 9.68
C ALA A 252 9.99 -20.21 9.96
N SER A 253 10.32 -18.99 9.53
CA SER A 253 11.60 -18.28 9.70
C SER A 253 11.70 -17.41 10.97
N CYS A 254 10.62 -17.25 11.74
CA CYS A 254 10.54 -16.32 12.88
C CYS A 254 10.99 -14.87 12.56
N ASP A 255 10.62 -14.32 11.41
CA ASP A 255 11.11 -13.02 10.93
C ASP A 255 10.01 -12.08 10.39
N GLY A 256 8.75 -12.50 10.55
CA GLY A 256 7.57 -11.78 10.08
C GLY A 256 7.14 -12.12 8.65
N ARG A 257 7.86 -13.04 7.97
CA ARG A 257 7.69 -13.30 6.53
C ARG A 257 7.21 -14.72 6.22
N HIS A 258 6.33 -14.84 5.22
CA HIS A 258 5.69 -16.11 4.89
C HIS A 258 6.58 -17.02 4.02
N TYR A 259 6.77 -18.27 4.45
CA TYR A 259 7.63 -19.25 3.75
C TYR A 259 6.88 -20.08 2.68
N TRP A 260 5.55 -20.12 2.76
CA TRP A 260 4.72 -21.05 2.01
C TRP A 260 3.96 -20.32 0.90
N THR A 261 4.68 -19.64 0.01
CA THR A 261 4.06 -18.77 -0.99
C THR A 261 3.35 -19.58 -2.08
N MET A 262 4.09 -20.27 -2.97
CA MET A 262 3.53 -21.01 -4.10
C MET A 262 4.21 -22.36 -4.34
N ILE A 263 3.43 -23.35 -4.81
CA ILE A 263 3.94 -24.57 -5.46
C ILE A 263 3.28 -24.70 -6.84
N LEU A 264 4.08 -24.72 -7.89
CA LEU A 264 3.67 -24.97 -9.28
C LEU A 264 4.24 -26.32 -9.70
N SER A 265 3.42 -27.37 -9.61
CA SER A 265 3.81 -28.75 -9.88
C SER A 265 2.73 -29.63 -10.53
N GLY A 266 3.19 -30.59 -11.35
CA GLY A 266 2.42 -31.66 -11.98
C GLY A 266 2.66 -31.74 -13.49
N ASP A 267 2.90 -32.93 -14.05
CA ASP A 267 3.58 -33.16 -15.34
C ASP A 267 2.99 -32.42 -16.58
N ASP A 268 1.70 -32.08 -16.57
CA ASP A 268 1.01 -31.33 -17.63
C ASP A 268 0.76 -29.84 -17.23
N THR A 269 1.52 -29.27 -16.29
CA THR A 269 1.29 -27.91 -15.76
C THR A 269 1.97 -26.81 -16.58
N GLN A 270 1.20 -25.77 -16.93
CA GLN A 270 1.67 -24.61 -17.68
C GLN A 270 1.12 -23.33 -17.04
N VAL A 271 2.00 -22.41 -16.63
CA VAL A 271 1.64 -21.21 -15.85
C VAL A 271 2.20 -19.93 -16.48
N SER A 272 1.36 -18.93 -16.67
CA SER A 272 1.79 -17.52 -16.82
C SER A 272 1.63 -16.80 -15.48
N LEU A 273 2.74 -16.33 -14.90
CA LEU A 273 2.81 -15.56 -13.66
C LEU A 273 3.18 -14.11 -14.03
N LEU A 274 2.20 -13.20 -14.04
CA LEU A 274 2.29 -11.89 -14.69
C LEU A 274 1.95 -10.74 -13.73
N ASN A 275 2.77 -9.68 -13.66
CA ASN A 275 2.45 -8.44 -12.92
C ASN A 275 2.11 -8.62 -11.41
N ASN A 276 2.47 -9.73 -10.78
CA ASN A 276 2.11 -9.99 -9.38
C ASN A 276 3.06 -9.24 -8.44
N TYR A 277 2.54 -8.79 -7.29
CA TYR A 277 3.35 -8.26 -6.20
C TYR A 277 3.49 -9.34 -5.11
N ILE A 278 4.73 -9.72 -4.81
CA ILE A 278 5.06 -10.87 -3.95
C ILE A 278 6.01 -10.38 -2.88
N HIS A 279 5.49 -10.11 -1.68
CA HIS A 279 6.21 -9.29 -0.69
C HIS A 279 6.21 -9.90 0.71
N HIS A 280 7.23 -9.56 1.50
CA HIS A 280 7.42 -10.06 2.87
C HIS A 280 7.38 -11.60 2.93
N VAL A 281 8.05 -12.28 2.00
CA VAL A 281 8.15 -13.75 1.93
C VAL A 281 9.51 -14.26 2.41
N SER A 282 9.65 -15.56 2.64
CA SER A 282 10.93 -16.18 3.03
C SER A 282 11.27 -17.46 2.28
N GLY A 283 10.37 -17.93 1.40
CA GLY A 283 10.59 -19.13 0.61
C GLY A 283 9.51 -19.36 -0.46
N ARG A 284 9.83 -20.30 -1.36
CA ARG A 284 8.88 -20.90 -2.32
C ARG A 284 8.07 -19.86 -3.10
N ALA A 285 8.71 -18.82 -3.59
CA ALA A 285 8.04 -17.69 -4.24
C ALA A 285 8.51 -17.52 -5.70
N PRO A 286 8.19 -18.46 -6.63
CA PRO A 286 7.51 -19.74 -6.45
C PRO A 286 8.47 -20.94 -6.23
N LYS A 287 7.96 -22.05 -5.69
CA LYS A 287 8.54 -23.38 -5.96
C LYS A 287 7.96 -23.96 -7.25
N ILE A 288 8.79 -24.55 -8.10
CA ILE A 288 8.41 -25.13 -9.40
C ILE A 288 9.05 -26.53 -9.56
N ASP A 289 8.27 -27.54 -9.94
CA ASP A 289 8.73 -28.90 -10.31
C ASP A 289 7.82 -29.44 -11.45
N SER A 290 8.31 -30.27 -12.39
CA SER A 290 7.52 -30.87 -13.49
C SER A 290 6.61 -29.91 -14.29
N SER A 291 6.97 -28.63 -14.45
CA SER A 291 6.06 -27.58 -14.96
C SER A 291 6.73 -26.62 -15.93
N VAL A 292 5.97 -26.09 -16.90
CA VAL A 292 6.38 -24.97 -17.76
C VAL A 292 5.89 -23.65 -17.16
N VAL A 293 6.79 -22.70 -16.90
CA VAL A 293 6.43 -21.43 -16.24
C VAL A 293 7.02 -20.23 -16.98
N HIS A 294 6.17 -19.27 -17.30
CA HIS A 294 6.54 -17.93 -17.78
C HIS A 294 6.29 -16.92 -16.67
N ALA A 295 7.34 -16.37 -16.08
CA ALA A 295 7.28 -15.34 -15.05
C ALA A 295 7.72 -13.99 -15.64
N ALA A 296 6.78 -13.05 -15.78
CA ALA A 296 7.04 -11.75 -16.40
C ALA A 296 6.46 -10.55 -15.64
N ASN A 297 7.23 -9.46 -15.56
CA ASN A 297 6.86 -8.18 -14.96
C ASN A 297 6.30 -8.22 -13.53
N ASN A 298 6.58 -9.28 -12.76
CA ASN A 298 6.25 -9.34 -11.34
C ASN A 298 7.26 -8.52 -10.51
N TYR A 299 6.83 -8.08 -9.32
CA TYR A 299 7.67 -7.41 -8.32
C TYR A 299 7.81 -8.31 -7.08
N TRP A 300 9.03 -8.78 -6.81
CA TRP A 300 9.42 -9.33 -5.52
C TRP A 300 9.98 -8.23 -4.63
N TRP A 301 9.51 -8.19 -3.38
CA TRP A 301 10.01 -7.23 -2.39
C TRP A 301 10.24 -7.87 -1.01
N ASN A 302 11.38 -7.55 -0.41
CA ASN A 302 11.70 -7.84 0.99
C ASN A 302 11.57 -9.34 1.32
N CYS A 303 12.11 -10.22 0.46
CA CYS A 303 12.23 -11.64 0.78
C CYS A 303 13.45 -11.92 1.67
N SER A 304 13.29 -12.49 2.87
CA SER A 304 14.45 -12.76 3.73
C SER A 304 15.28 -14.00 3.36
N GLY A 305 14.70 -14.91 2.58
CA GLY A 305 15.28 -16.22 2.26
C GLY A 305 15.55 -16.39 0.77
N HIS A 306 14.65 -17.10 0.08
CA HIS A 306 14.75 -17.34 -1.37
C HIS A 306 13.42 -17.15 -2.09
N ALA A 307 13.46 -16.71 -3.34
CA ALA A 307 12.29 -16.67 -4.22
C ALA A 307 12.12 -18.00 -4.98
N PHE A 308 12.84 -18.20 -6.10
CA PHE A 308 12.64 -19.34 -6.99
C PHE A 308 13.37 -20.62 -6.53
N ASP A 309 12.61 -21.71 -6.31
CA ASP A 309 13.14 -23.08 -6.15
C ASP A 309 12.67 -23.95 -7.33
N ILE A 310 13.57 -24.25 -8.29
CA ILE A 310 13.24 -24.81 -9.60
C ILE A 310 13.82 -26.23 -9.73
N GLY A 311 13.04 -27.22 -9.31
CA GLY A 311 13.42 -28.64 -9.24
C GLY A 311 13.24 -29.43 -10.54
N ASP A 312 13.23 -30.75 -10.44
CA ASP A 312 13.27 -31.69 -11.57
C ASP A 312 12.14 -31.44 -12.59
N ASP A 313 12.46 -31.65 -13.87
CA ASP A 313 11.56 -31.54 -15.04
C ASP A 313 10.77 -30.21 -15.15
N ALA A 314 11.20 -29.14 -14.47
CA ALA A 314 10.71 -27.77 -14.68
C ALA A 314 11.40 -27.07 -15.87
N TYR A 315 10.67 -26.16 -16.53
CA TYR A 315 11.14 -25.33 -17.64
C TYR A 315 10.64 -23.89 -17.47
N VAL A 316 11.54 -22.98 -17.09
CA VAL A 316 11.17 -21.64 -16.61
C VAL A 316 11.81 -20.54 -17.45
N LEU A 317 11.04 -19.51 -17.79
CA LEU A 317 11.50 -18.22 -18.31
C LEU A 317 11.17 -17.12 -17.30
N ILE A 318 12.18 -16.37 -16.87
CA ILE A 318 12.03 -15.23 -15.94
C ILE A 318 12.51 -13.98 -16.67
N GLU A 319 11.61 -13.09 -17.11
CA GLU A 319 11.94 -11.90 -17.91
C GLU A 319 11.20 -10.62 -17.45
N GLY A 320 11.84 -9.45 -17.52
CA GLY A 320 11.22 -8.16 -17.17
C GLY A 320 10.74 -8.00 -15.72
N ASN A 321 11.14 -8.88 -14.79
CA ASN A 321 10.72 -8.82 -13.38
C ASN A 321 11.64 -7.90 -12.55
N TYR A 322 11.10 -7.36 -11.45
CA TYR A 322 11.83 -6.54 -10.50
C TYR A 322 11.97 -7.26 -9.16
N PHE A 323 13.14 -7.12 -8.54
CA PHE A 323 13.51 -7.72 -7.27
C PHE A 323 14.16 -6.63 -6.39
N ASP A 324 13.54 -6.21 -5.28
CA ASP A 324 14.22 -5.43 -4.23
C ASP A 324 14.28 -6.16 -2.89
N THR A 325 15.50 -6.41 -2.42
CA THR A 325 15.83 -7.01 -1.12
C THR A 325 15.48 -8.51 -1.01
N GLU A 326 15.91 -9.30 -2.01
CA GLU A 326 15.92 -10.78 -2.05
C GLU A 326 17.37 -11.31 -2.00
N PRO A 327 17.90 -11.80 -0.86
CA PRO A 327 19.26 -12.35 -0.80
C PRO A 327 19.51 -13.54 -1.73
N THR A 328 18.47 -14.30 -2.11
CA THR A 328 18.56 -15.45 -3.04
C THR A 328 17.40 -15.44 -4.06
N PRO A 329 17.52 -14.75 -5.20
CA PRO A 329 16.47 -14.73 -6.24
C PRO A 329 16.15 -16.13 -6.80
N ASN A 330 17.16 -16.98 -7.02
CA ASN A 330 16.95 -18.41 -7.31
C ASN A 330 17.96 -19.31 -6.61
N VAL A 331 17.54 -20.53 -6.24
CA VAL A 331 18.40 -21.51 -5.56
C VAL A 331 19.36 -22.16 -6.55
N GLU A 332 20.68 -21.99 -6.31
CA GLU A 332 21.76 -22.44 -7.21
C GLU A 332 21.72 -23.95 -7.50
N ASP A 333 21.74 -24.80 -6.45
CA ASP A 333 21.79 -26.28 -6.51
C ASP A 333 20.50 -26.96 -7.04
N SER A 334 19.54 -26.21 -7.61
CA SER A 334 18.27 -26.77 -8.11
C SER A 334 18.40 -27.30 -9.55
N THR A 335 17.60 -28.30 -9.92
CA THR A 335 17.88 -29.19 -11.08
C THR A 335 17.12 -28.86 -12.36
N GLY A 336 16.05 -28.06 -12.29
CA GLY A 336 15.21 -27.73 -13.45
C GLY A 336 15.88 -26.79 -14.45
N SER A 337 15.30 -26.72 -15.64
CA SER A 337 15.79 -25.87 -16.72
C SER A 337 15.28 -24.43 -16.55
N LEU A 338 16.18 -23.46 -16.62
CA LEU A 338 15.88 -22.04 -16.44
C LEU A 338 16.54 -21.22 -17.55
N PHE A 339 15.81 -20.26 -18.10
CA PHE A 339 16.34 -19.18 -18.93
C PHE A 339 16.14 -17.83 -18.23
N VAL A 340 17.25 -17.11 -18.03
CA VAL A 340 17.25 -15.71 -17.59
C VAL A 340 17.81 -14.87 -18.74
N PRO A 341 17.08 -13.86 -19.25
CA PRO A 341 17.59 -12.96 -20.27
C PRO A 341 18.79 -12.15 -19.77
N THR A 342 19.78 -12.02 -20.64
CA THR A 342 20.96 -11.16 -20.51
C THR A 342 21.21 -10.50 -21.86
N ASP A 343 22.05 -9.46 -21.92
CA ASP A 343 22.53 -8.90 -23.20
C ASP A 343 23.19 -9.95 -24.12
N SER A 344 23.61 -11.10 -23.56
CA SER A 344 24.42 -12.10 -24.26
C SER A 344 23.62 -13.25 -24.90
N ASN A 345 22.37 -13.48 -24.48
CA ASN A 345 21.52 -14.58 -24.98
C ASN A 345 20.23 -14.11 -25.70
N GLN A 346 20.09 -12.81 -26.00
CA GLN A 346 18.95 -12.25 -26.77
C GLN A 346 18.76 -12.90 -28.16
N ASP A 347 19.84 -13.29 -28.83
CA ASP A 347 19.78 -14.04 -30.10
C ASP A 347 18.90 -15.32 -29.99
N GLN A 348 18.82 -15.93 -28.81
CA GLN A 348 18.00 -17.12 -28.56
C GLN A 348 16.52 -16.76 -28.35
N CYS A 349 16.21 -15.67 -27.63
CA CYS A 349 14.86 -15.12 -27.54
C CYS A 349 14.32 -14.74 -28.93
N GLN A 350 15.13 -14.05 -29.73
CA GLN A 350 14.78 -13.67 -31.10
C GLN A 350 14.66 -14.88 -32.04
N ALA A 351 15.30 -16.02 -31.73
CA ALA A 351 15.15 -17.27 -32.48
C ALA A 351 13.85 -18.02 -32.13
N ASP A 352 13.55 -18.19 -30.85
CA ASP A 352 12.48 -19.07 -30.37
C ASP A 352 11.15 -18.34 -30.07
N LEU A 353 11.19 -17.14 -29.45
CA LEU A 353 10.02 -16.30 -29.17
C LEU A 353 9.75 -15.25 -30.25
N ALA A 354 10.65 -15.11 -31.22
CA ALA A 354 10.61 -14.11 -32.30
C ALA A 354 10.62 -12.63 -31.84
N ARG A 355 11.03 -12.37 -30.59
CA ARG A 355 11.27 -11.04 -30.00
C ARG A 355 12.47 -11.08 -29.06
N ASP A 356 13.00 -9.93 -28.69
CA ASP A 356 13.90 -9.81 -27.54
C ASP A 356 13.15 -10.14 -26.22
N CYS A 357 13.88 -10.54 -25.18
CA CYS A 357 13.35 -10.75 -23.83
C CYS A 357 13.84 -9.64 -22.88
N PRO A 358 12.95 -8.83 -22.28
CA PRO A 358 13.35 -7.80 -21.33
C PRO A 358 14.14 -8.34 -20.14
N LEU A 359 15.15 -7.59 -19.72
CA LEU A 359 16.01 -7.98 -18.60
C LEU A 359 15.28 -7.82 -17.27
N ASN A 360 15.61 -8.66 -16.29
CA ASN A 360 15.17 -8.48 -14.91
C ASN A 360 16.06 -7.42 -14.22
N VAL A 361 15.49 -6.67 -13.29
CA VAL A 361 16.21 -5.69 -12.45
C VAL A 361 16.31 -6.22 -11.02
N LEU A 362 17.48 -6.07 -10.42
CA LEU A 362 17.80 -6.51 -9.06
C LEU A 362 18.43 -5.37 -8.26
N VAL A 363 17.83 -5.04 -7.13
CA VAL A 363 18.19 -3.94 -6.23
C VAL A 363 18.33 -4.51 -4.83
N ASN A 364 19.46 -4.30 -4.15
CA ASN A 364 19.80 -4.93 -2.86
C ASN A 364 19.79 -6.48 -2.81
N SER A 365 19.38 -7.15 -3.90
CA SER A 365 19.19 -8.59 -4.02
C SER A 365 20.46 -9.34 -4.44
N GLY A 366 20.44 -10.66 -4.28
CA GLY A 366 21.49 -11.58 -4.74
C GLY A 366 21.49 -11.77 -6.27
N THR A 367 22.24 -12.76 -6.76
CA THR A 367 22.29 -13.07 -8.20
C THR A 367 21.05 -13.86 -8.63
N LEU A 368 20.41 -13.46 -9.73
CA LEU A 368 19.52 -14.31 -10.52
C LEU A 368 20.34 -14.92 -11.67
N SER A 369 20.47 -16.25 -11.73
CA SER A 369 21.36 -16.92 -12.69
C SER A 369 20.78 -18.20 -13.30
N SER A 370 21.00 -18.37 -14.61
CA SER A 370 20.77 -19.59 -15.39
C SER A 370 22.07 -20.36 -15.74
N GLU A 371 23.20 -20.04 -15.12
CA GLU A 371 24.48 -20.76 -15.35
C GLU A 371 24.34 -22.27 -15.05
N ASP A 372 24.74 -23.11 -16.02
CA ASP A 372 24.53 -24.57 -16.05
C ASP A 372 23.05 -25.05 -16.00
N ARG A 373 22.04 -24.17 -16.16
CA ARG A 373 20.59 -24.48 -16.07
C ARG A 373 19.89 -24.84 -17.39
N ASN A 374 20.61 -25.42 -18.36
CA ASN A 374 20.05 -25.89 -19.64
C ASN A 374 19.25 -24.83 -20.43
N GLU A 375 19.73 -23.58 -20.49
CA GLU A 375 19.07 -22.41 -21.11
C GLU A 375 18.32 -22.73 -22.42
N ASP A 376 19.01 -23.27 -23.44
CA ASP A 376 18.45 -23.69 -24.74
C ASP A 376 17.18 -24.55 -24.62
N THR A 377 17.10 -25.39 -23.59
CA THR A 377 15.98 -26.33 -23.39
C THR A 377 14.83 -25.66 -22.64
N ALA A 378 15.12 -24.75 -21.71
CA ALA A 378 14.09 -23.95 -21.04
C ALA A 378 13.35 -23.05 -22.03
N ILE A 379 14.09 -22.23 -22.78
CA ILE A 379 13.51 -21.27 -23.74
C ILE A 379 12.78 -21.96 -24.89
N ALA A 380 13.34 -23.04 -25.47
CA ALA A 380 12.67 -23.79 -26.54
C ALA A 380 11.40 -24.51 -26.06
N THR A 381 11.32 -24.89 -24.78
CA THR A 381 10.12 -25.51 -24.19
C THR A 381 9.05 -24.46 -23.91
N VAL A 382 9.42 -23.31 -23.32
CA VAL A 382 8.51 -22.17 -23.13
C VAL A 382 8.03 -21.62 -24.49
N ALA A 383 8.88 -21.62 -25.52
CA ALA A 383 8.51 -21.20 -26.86
C ALA A 383 7.48 -22.13 -27.55
N ALA A 384 7.34 -23.39 -27.11
CA ALA A 384 6.27 -24.26 -27.59
C ALA A 384 4.87 -23.72 -27.27
N VAL A 385 4.76 -22.84 -26.24
CA VAL A 385 3.52 -22.16 -25.85
C VAL A 385 3.49 -20.67 -26.24
N ALA A 386 4.46 -20.18 -27.02
CA ALA A 386 4.58 -18.77 -27.42
C ALA A 386 3.33 -18.17 -28.09
N ALA A 387 2.44 -19.00 -28.65
CA ALA A 387 1.14 -18.59 -29.18
C ALA A 387 0.18 -18.01 -28.11
N PHE A 388 0.46 -18.24 -26.83
CA PHE A 388 -0.26 -17.70 -25.67
C PHE A 388 0.55 -16.64 -24.90
N LEU A 389 1.86 -16.55 -25.14
CA LEU A 389 2.75 -15.56 -24.51
C LEU A 389 2.67 -14.21 -25.26
N THR A 390 1.44 -13.74 -25.48
CA THR A 390 1.11 -12.58 -26.31
C THR A 390 0.98 -11.27 -25.52
N VAL A 391 1.43 -11.26 -24.27
CA VAL A 391 1.53 -10.05 -23.45
C VAL A 391 2.80 -9.33 -23.88
N ASP A 392 2.70 -8.02 -24.14
CA ASP A 392 3.86 -7.16 -24.35
C ASP A 392 4.61 -7.05 -23.01
N VAL A 393 5.69 -7.82 -22.84
CA VAL A 393 6.55 -7.76 -21.64
C VAL A 393 7.28 -6.42 -21.64
N ALA A 394 7.17 -5.67 -20.54
CA ALA A 394 7.84 -4.39 -20.36
C ALA A 394 9.28 -4.57 -19.83
N ASP A 395 10.09 -3.50 -19.90
CA ASP A 395 11.32 -3.40 -19.12
C ASP A 395 11.00 -3.47 -17.61
N ALA A 396 11.88 -4.10 -16.82
CA ALA A 396 11.65 -4.26 -15.39
C ALA A 396 11.63 -2.93 -14.64
N ALA A 397 10.55 -2.71 -13.89
CA ALA A 397 10.34 -1.55 -13.03
C ALA A 397 9.67 -1.97 -11.71
N GLU A 398 9.87 -1.18 -10.67
CA GLU A 398 9.08 -1.27 -9.44
C GLU A 398 7.60 -1.03 -9.77
N LEU A 399 6.71 -1.89 -9.26
CA LEU A 399 5.27 -1.71 -9.44
C LEU A 399 4.76 -0.69 -8.41
N TYR A 400 4.12 0.38 -8.86
CA TYR A 400 3.45 1.35 -7.99
C TYR A 400 2.39 0.64 -7.14
N LEU A 401 2.48 0.80 -5.82
CA LEU A 401 1.71 0.03 -4.82
C LEU A 401 0.27 0.54 -4.67
N VAL A 402 -0.53 0.43 -5.73
CA VAL A 402 -1.95 0.84 -5.79
C VAL A 402 -2.85 -0.31 -6.23
N SER A 403 -4.04 -0.38 -5.66
CA SER A 403 -5.01 -1.48 -5.84
C SER A 403 -5.58 -1.65 -7.25
N ASP A 404 -5.32 -0.68 -8.14
CA ASP A 404 -5.71 -0.75 -9.55
C ASP A 404 -4.64 -1.43 -10.43
N ASN A 405 -3.45 -1.69 -9.88
CA ASN A 405 -2.36 -2.43 -10.54
C ASN A 405 -2.33 -3.91 -10.13
N PHE A 406 -2.64 -4.20 -8.86
CA PHE A 406 -2.65 -5.56 -8.31
C PHE A 406 -3.43 -5.64 -6.99
N GLY A 407 -3.67 -6.86 -6.50
CA GLY A 407 -4.41 -7.10 -5.26
C GLY A 407 -5.92 -6.84 -5.45
N VAL A 408 -6.65 -6.56 -4.38
CA VAL A 408 -8.10 -6.29 -4.47
C VAL A 408 -8.35 -4.78 -4.53
N GLY A 409 -9.15 -4.35 -5.50
CA GLY A 409 -9.35 -2.93 -5.79
C GLY A 409 -10.67 -2.61 -6.50
N THR A 410 -10.71 -1.41 -7.08
CA THR A 410 -11.88 -0.88 -7.81
C THR A 410 -11.85 -1.26 -9.29
N LEU A 411 -11.82 -2.57 -9.59
CA LEU A 411 -11.81 -3.06 -10.97
C LEU A 411 -12.98 -2.48 -11.77
N SER A 412 -12.65 -1.60 -12.71
CA SER A 412 -13.61 -0.75 -13.39
C SER A 412 -14.29 -1.49 -14.55
N GLY A 413 -15.32 -2.26 -14.23
CA GLY A 413 -16.18 -2.98 -15.19
C GLY A 413 -17.01 -2.09 -16.12
N SER A 414 -16.37 -1.21 -16.90
CA SER A 414 -17.00 -0.31 -17.88
C SER A 414 -16.03 0.27 -18.93
N THR A 415 -15.45 -0.58 -19.78
CA THR A 415 -15.00 -0.26 -21.16
C THR A 415 -13.96 0.86 -21.40
N ALA A 416 -12.69 0.49 -21.56
CA ALA A 416 -11.80 1.06 -22.60
C ALA A 416 -10.67 0.06 -22.93
N SER A 417 -10.17 0.05 -24.18
CA SER A 417 -9.05 -0.80 -24.61
C SER A 417 -8.01 0.04 -25.34
N SER A 418 -6.73 -0.20 -25.04
CA SER A 418 -5.58 0.44 -25.69
C SER A 418 -4.43 -0.57 -25.79
N SER A 419 -3.91 -0.78 -27.00
CA SER A 419 -2.73 -1.60 -27.27
C SER A 419 -1.79 -0.85 -28.21
N THR A 420 -0.48 -0.87 -27.95
CA THR A 420 0.47 -0.05 -28.71
C THR A 420 1.83 -0.73 -28.94
N THR A 421 1.89 -1.63 -29.90
CA THR A 421 3.15 -2.19 -30.40
C THR A 421 4.01 -1.12 -31.09
N ALA A 422 5.31 -1.07 -30.80
CA ALA A 422 6.28 -0.21 -31.49
C ALA A 422 7.40 -1.04 -32.13
N THR A 423 7.84 -0.68 -33.35
CA THR A 423 8.84 -1.45 -34.12
C THR A 423 10.16 -0.69 -34.24
N THR A 424 11.27 -1.39 -34.03
CA THR A 424 12.63 -0.85 -34.11
C THR A 424 13.08 -0.54 -35.54
N THR A 425 14.03 0.39 -35.69
CA THR A 425 15.10 0.28 -36.70
C THR A 425 16.29 1.16 -36.32
N SER A 426 17.50 0.62 -36.42
CA SER A 426 18.75 1.24 -35.99
C SER A 426 19.62 1.70 -37.15
N ASP A 427 20.51 2.67 -36.89
CA ASP A 427 21.79 2.85 -37.59
C ASP A 427 22.73 3.71 -36.72
N ALA A 428 24.03 3.42 -36.68
CA ALA A 428 24.92 3.89 -35.59
C ALA A 428 26.33 4.38 -36.04
N ASN A 429 27.06 5.00 -35.09
CA ASN A 429 28.43 5.57 -35.15
C ASN A 429 28.59 6.90 -35.92
N SER A 430 29.42 7.89 -35.51
CA SER A 430 30.23 8.18 -34.29
C SER A 430 30.87 9.61 -34.46
N VAL A 431 31.64 10.28 -33.58
CA VAL A 431 32.39 9.99 -32.33
C VAL A 431 32.46 11.30 -31.48
N GLU A 432 32.64 11.20 -30.15
CA GLU A 432 33.04 12.29 -29.19
C GLU A 432 32.05 13.47 -28.97
N GLU A 433 31.98 14.13 -27.80
CA GLU A 433 32.95 14.30 -26.69
C GLU A 433 32.27 14.38 -25.29
N THR A 434 32.98 14.04 -24.19
CA THR A 434 32.71 14.32 -22.73
C THR A 434 31.30 14.09 -22.14
N VAL A 435 31.12 13.32 -21.05
CA VAL A 435 31.49 13.63 -19.64
C VAL A 435 31.66 12.32 -18.84
N GLY A 436 32.47 12.32 -17.78
CA GLY A 436 32.76 11.12 -16.96
C GLY A 436 31.85 10.96 -15.73
N THR A 437 31.32 9.75 -15.54
CA THR A 437 30.41 9.38 -14.44
C THR A 437 31.12 8.69 -13.26
N VAL A 438 30.37 8.62 -12.14
CA VAL A 438 30.76 8.10 -10.83
C VAL A 438 30.99 6.57 -10.84
N GLN A 439 31.87 6.09 -9.97
CA GLN A 439 31.76 4.75 -9.38
C GLN A 439 31.90 4.85 -7.84
N PRO A 440 31.01 4.25 -7.04
CA PRO A 440 31.15 4.18 -5.59
C PRO A 440 32.13 3.07 -5.16
N ALA A 441 32.68 3.24 -3.97
CA ALA A 441 33.35 2.17 -3.21
C ALA A 441 33.12 2.42 -1.71
N GLY A 442 32.88 1.41 -0.88
CA GLY A 442 32.69 -0.01 -1.20
C GLY A 442 32.68 -0.85 0.09
N SER A 443 31.98 -1.98 0.08
CA SER A 443 31.96 -2.90 1.24
C SER A 443 33.31 -3.62 1.41
N SER A 444 33.62 -4.06 2.64
CA SER A 444 34.71 -4.99 2.91
C SER A 444 34.34 -5.97 4.04
N VAL A 445 33.98 -7.19 3.63
CA VAL A 445 33.88 -8.40 4.46
C VAL A 445 35.29 -8.84 4.90
N GLU A 446 35.42 -9.57 6.02
CA GLU A 446 36.42 -10.64 6.07
C GLU A 446 35.90 -11.87 6.84
N VAL A 447 36.44 -13.05 6.52
CA VAL A 447 35.90 -14.38 6.83
C VAL A 447 36.78 -15.10 7.87
N GLY A 448 36.20 -15.97 8.71
CA GLY A 448 36.98 -16.75 9.68
C GLY A 448 36.30 -18.02 10.21
N SER A 449 36.33 -19.11 9.45
CA SER A 449 35.96 -20.45 9.94
C SER A 449 37.19 -21.19 10.50
N GLU A 450 37.05 -21.86 11.66
CA GLU A 450 37.13 -23.33 11.76
C GLU A 450 37.20 -23.86 13.22
N THR A 451 36.48 -24.98 13.42
CA THR A 451 36.67 -26.15 14.32
C THR A 451 37.62 -26.12 15.56
N GLY A 452 37.25 -26.88 16.62
CA GLY A 452 38.22 -27.30 17.65
C GLY A 452 37.67 -27.81 18.98
N THR A 453 37.22 -29.07 19.06
CA THR A 453 36.83 -29.69 20.34
C THR A 453 38.03 -30.10 21.20
N THR A 454 37.93 -29.98 22.54
CA THR A 454 38.04 -31.07 23.54
C THR A 454 38.09 -30.53 24.98
N ALA A 455 38.04 -31.41 25.99
CA ALA A 455 37.66 -31.08 27.36
C ALA A 455 38.73 -31.36 28.43
N ALA A 456 38.48 -30.76 29.61
CA ALA A 456 38.76 -31.27 30.96
C ALA A 456 40.17 -31.18 31.60
N GLU A 457 40.14 -30.54 32.78
CA GLU A 457 40.79 -30.93 34.06
C GLU A 457 42.33 -30.92 34.25
N ALA A 458 42.77 -29.80 34.86
CA ALA A 458 43.27 -29.74 36.25
C ALA A 458 44.71 -30.20 36.63
N SER A 459 45.48 -29.22 37.12
CA SER A 459 45.99 -29.15 38.53
C SER A 459 47.51 -28.97 38.73
N ALA A 460 47.86 -27.89 39.46
CA ALA A 460 49.04 -27.71 40.31
C ALA A 460 50.45 -27.62 39.63
N THR A 461 51.47 -26.92 40.19
CA THR A 461 51.63 -26.27 41.51
C THR A 461 52.66 -25.12 41.47
N THR A 462 52.71 -24.30 42.53
CA THR A 462 53.86 -23.45 43.02
C THR A 462 54.31 -22.27 42.15
N ASP A 463 54.60 -21.05 42.67
CA ASP A 463 54.52 -20.40 44.00
C ASP A 463 54.73 -18.85 43.78
N THR A 464 54.89 -17.84 44.68
CA THR A 464 55.24 -17.71 46.12
C THR A 464 54.74 -16.36 46.72
N THR A 465 53.91 -16.38 47.79
CA THR A 465 53.70 -15.31 48.82
C THR A 465 53.09 -13.92 48.43
N VAL A 466 52.34 -13.17 49.26
CA VAL A 466 51.88 -13.37 50.67
C VAL A 466 50.54 -12.66 51.00
N THR A 467 49.76 -13.25 51.93
CA THR A 467 48.61 -12.79 52.80
C THR A 467 48.17 -11.30 52.81
N ALA A 468 46.93 -10.89 53.15
CA ALA A 468 45.56 -11.45 53.40
C ALA A 468 44.66 -10.23 53.83
N GLU A 469 43.40 -10.21 54.32
CA GLU A 469 42.24 -11.09 54.68
C GLU A 469 41.00 -10.12 54.85
N THR A 470 39.71 -10.41 55.05
CA THR A 470 38.87 -11.62 55.30
C THR A 470 37.53 -11.53 54.50
N THR A 471 36.32 -11.54 55.11
CA THR A 471 35.01 -11.66 54.40
C THR A 471 33.80 -11.04 55.14
N THR A 472 32.73 -10.67 54.40
CA THR A 472 31.30 -10.97 54.70
C THR A 472 30.35 -10.53 53.55
N THR A 473 29.07 -10.94 53.61
CA THR A 473 28.07 -10.94 52.51
C THR A 473 26.86 -10.03 52.78
N SER A 474 26.13 -9.55 51.75
CA SER A 474 24.63 -9.55 51.66
C SER A 474 24.03 -8.62 50.58
N THR A 475 22.92 -9.08 49.96
CA THR A 475 21.79 -8.32 49.35
C THR A 475 22.00 -7.45 48.08
N ALA A 476 20.93 -7.41 47.27
CA ALA A 476 20.83 -6.67 46.02
C ALA A 476 19.84 -5.49 46.13
N THR A 477 19.89 -4.58 45.15
CA THR A 477 18.91 -3.50 44.94
C THR A 477 18.59 -3.43 43.46
N THR A 478 17.32 -3.55 43.08
CA THR A 478 16.86 -3.30 41.70
C THR A 478 16.69 -1.81 41.47
N THR A 479 17.31 -1.28 40.40
CA THR A 479 17.07 0.07 39.90
C THR A 479 16.36 -0.02 38.55
N THR A 480 15.11 0.43 38.50
CA THR A 480 14.37 0.62 37.25
C THR A 480 14.96 1.79 36.47
N THR A 481 15.47 1.55 35.28
CA THR A 481 15.86 2.60 34.33
C THR A 481 14.63 3.11 33.58
N SER A 482 14.25 4.36 33.84
CA SER A 482 13.25 5.08 33.04
C SER A 482 13.83 5.44 31.68
N THR A 483 13.26 4.89 30.61
CA THR A 483 13.52 5.32 29.23
C THR A 483 12.82 6.64 28.97
N THR A 484 13.59 7.72 28.80
CA THR A 484 13.05 9.03 28.42
C THR A 484 12.78 9.04 26.92
N THR A 485 11.51 9.13 26.52
CA THR A 485 11.14 9.45 25.14
C THR A 485 11.74 10.80 24.73
N SER A 486 12.52 10.81 23.66
CA SER A 486 13.21 11.99 23.14
C SER A 486 12.52 12.45 21.87
N THR A 487 11.87 13.62 21.89
CA THR A 487 11.15 14.16 20.73
C THR A 487 12.07 14.79 19.67
N GLY A 488 13.37 14.90 19.94
CA GLY A 488 14.25 15.82 19.20
C GLY A 488 14.00 17.30 19.56
N GLU A 489 14.58 18.21 18.77
CA GLU A 489 14.41 19.66 18.92
C GLU A 489 13.66 20.24 17.70
N ALA A 490 12.61 21.02 17.95
CA ALA A 490 11.80 21.65 16.91
C ALA A 490 12.64 22.61 16.03
N PRO A 491 12.65 22.48 14.70
CA PRO A 491 13.31 23.44 13.83
C PRO A 491 12.47 24.72 13.64
N GLY A 492 13.10 25.76 13.09
CA GLY A 492 12.41 26.91 12.51
C GLY A 492 11.61 27.78 13.51
N PHE A 493 10.38 28.11 13.15
CA PHE A 493 9.53 29.04 13.90
C PHE A 493 9.08 28.53 15.29
N ALA A 494 9.00 27.22 15.51
CA ALA A 494 8.70 26.62 16.82
C ALA A 494 9.94 26.28 17.67
N ALA A 495 11.15 26.71 17.27
CA ALA A 495 12.39 26.36 17.97
C ALA A 495 12.38 26.74 19.46
N GLY A 496 12.73 25.77 20.31
CA GLY A 496 12.63 25.88 21.77
C GLY A 496 11.29 25.46 22.37
N THR A 497 10.36 24.93 21.56
CA THR A 497 9.17 24.21 22.06
C THR A 497 9.61 22.94 22.83
N THR A 498 8.92 22.64 23.93
CA THR A 498 9.23 21.52 24.84
C THR A 498 8.05 20.59 25.13
N GLY A 499 6.83 20.98 24.74
CA GLY A 499 5.62 20.20 24.98
C GLY A 499 5.39 19.92 26.48
N GLY A 500 5.26 18.65 26.85
CA GLY A 500 5.20 18.21 28.25
C GLY A 500 6.51 18.34 29.02
N GLY A 501 7.64 18.51 28.33
CA GLY A 501 8.98 18.45 28.91
C GLY A 501 9.30 17.06 29.46
N SER A 502 10.22 16.98 30.43
CA SER A 502 10.69 15.72 31.02
C SER A 502 9.81 15.22 32.19
N VAL A 503 8.49 15.22 32.02
CA VAL A 503 7.57 14.55 32.96
C VAL A 503 7.48 13.05 32.65
N ASP A 504 7.16 12.23 33.66
CA ASP A 504 6.93 10.80 33.44
C ASP A 504 5.78 10.59 32.43
N PRO A 505 5.96 9.78 31.36
CA PRO A 505 4.92 9.57 30.35
C PRO A 505 3.65 8.92 30.91
N VAL A 506 2.50 9.32 30.35
CA VAL A 506 1.20 8.68 30.55
C VAL A 506 0.78 7.92 29.29
N TYR A 507 0.21 6.75 29.51
CA TYR A 507 -0.20 5.80 28.48
C TYR A 507 -1.73 5.64 28.59
N PRO A 508 -2.53 6.44 27.87
CA PRO A 508 -3.98 6.27 27.88
C PRO A 508 -4.34 4.90 27.30
N THR A 509 -5.38 4.27 27.86
CA THR A 509 -5.94 3.00 27.36
C THR A 509 -7.35 3.18 26.78
N THR A 510 -7.95 4.35 27.04
CA THR A 510 -9.31 4.70 26.65
C THR A 510 -9.39 6.11 26.05
N ILE A 511 -10.42 6.36 25.24
CA ILE A 511 -10.71 7.68 24.67
C ILE A 511 -10.96 8.75 25.74
N ASP A 512 -11.53 8.38 26.89
CA ASP A 512 -11.77 9.26 28.03
C ASP A 512 -10.45 9.69 28.71
N GLU A 513 -9.50 8.77 28.88
CA GLU A 513 -8.17 9.07 29.40
C GLU A 513 -7.38 9.97 28.44
N LEU A 514 -7.39 9.67 27.14
CA LEU A 514 -6.73 10.48 26.12
C LEU A 514 -7.30 11.91 26.09
N SER A 515 -8.63 12.05 26.05
CA SER A 515 -9.32 13.33 26.10
C SER A 515 -9.02 14.10 27.39
N THR A 516 -8.96 13.42 28.53
CA THR A 516 -8.59 14.02 29.82
C THR A 516 -7.14 14.52 29.81
N TYR A 517 -6.18 13.70 29.39
CA TYR A 517 -4.76 14.07 29.38
C TYR A 517 -4.44 15.17 28.36
N LEU A 518 -5.16 15.26 27.24
CA LEU A 518 -4.99 16.36 26.27
C LEU A 518 -5.57 17.69 26.79
N SER A 519 -6.71 17.66 27.48
CA SER A 519 -7.44 18.86 27.90
C SER A 519 -7.10 19.38 29.31
N ASP A 520 -6.38 18.59 30.14
CA ASP A 520 -6.04 19.03 31.49
C ASP A 520 -4.99 20.16 31.56
N ALA A 521 -4.85 20.76 32.75
CA ALA A 521 -3.93 21.87 33.00
C ALA A 521 -2.53 21.44 33.47
N GLU A 522 -2.22 20.15 33.50
CA GLU A 522 -0.91 19.62 33.88
C GLU A 522 0.01 19.51 32.65
N ALA A 523 1.33 19.45 32.86
CA ALA A 523 2.25 19.10 31.78
C ALA A 523 2.16 17.59 31.55
N ARG A 524 2.07 17.15 30.29
CA ARG A 524 1.92 15.73 29.93
C ARG A 524 2.81 15.34 28.76
N VAL A 525 3.49 14.21 28.88
CA VAL A 525 3.94 13.40 27.73
C VAL A 525 2.96 12.24 27.62
N ILE A 526 2.25 12.14 26.49
CA ILE A 526 1.15 11.21 26.24
C ILE A 526 1.59 10.30 25.10
N VAL A 527 1.74 9.00 25.39
CA VAL A 527 2.23 8.02 24.41
C VAL A 527 1.08 7.15 23.91
N LEU A 528 0.83 7.16 22.60
CA LEU A 528 -0.18 6.34 21.94
C LEU A 528 0.45 5.03 21.47
N GLN A 529 0.06 3.92 22.11
CA GLN A 529 0.52 2.55 21.80
C GLN A 529 -0.58 1.72 21.09
N GLN A 530 -1.64 2.38 20.61
CA GLN A 530 -2.84 1.76 20.06
C GLN A 530 -3.68 2.78 19.26
N THR A 531 -4.50 2.29 18.34
CA THR A 531 -5.54 3.08 17.67
C THR A 531 -6.61 3.52 18.66
N PHE A 532 -6.87 4.83 18.72
CA PHE A 532 -8.04 5.40 19.38
C PHE A 532 -9.12 5.65 18.33
N ASN A 533 -10.05 4.69 18.23
CA ASN A 533 -11.20 4.81 17.35
C ASN A 533 -12.34 5.54 18.06
N PHE A 534 -12.81 6.61 17.43
CA PHE A 534 -13.89 7.47 17.90
C PHE A 534 -15.19 7.34 17.09
N THR A 535 -15.23 6.50 16.04
CA THR A 535 -16.44 6.26 15.25
C THR A 535 -17.59 5.76 16.11
N ASP A 536 -18.80 6.27 15.85
CA ASP A 536 -20.05 6.08 16.59
C ASP A 536 -20.05 6.52 18.07
N THR A 537 -18.92 6.96 18.65
CA THR A 537 -18.83 7.30 20.09
C THR A 537 -19.72 8.48 20.50
N GLU A 538 -20.01 9.39 19.57
CA GLU A 538 -20.93 10.51 19.74
C GLU A 538 -22.20 10.37 18.85
N GLY A 539 -22.38 9.18 18.26
CA GLY A 539 -23.42 8.86 17.28
C GLY A 539 -23.31 9.66 15.99
N SER A 540 -24.34 9.55 15.15
CA SER A 540 -24.43 10.24 13.86
C SER A 540 -25.58 11.25 13.81
N THR A 541 -25.48 12.18 12.85
CA THR A 541 -26.56 13.12 12.49
C THR A 541 -26.89 12.97 11.01
N THR A 542 -28.17 12.92 10.69
CA THR A 542 -28.70 12.96 9.31
C THR A 542 -29.46 14.27 9.10
N GLU A 543 -29.09 15.06 8.10
CA GLU A 543 -29.70 16.35 7.80
C GLU A 543 -29.62 16.73 6.31
N THR A 544 -30.14 17.89 5.93
CA THR A 544 -30.05 18.39 4.56
C THR A 544 -28.68 19.01 4.31
N GLY A 545 -27.88 18.39 3.45
CA GLY A 545 -26.67 18.96 2.87
C GLY A 545 -26.91 19.59 1.49
N CYS A 546 -25.81 19.94 0.83
CA CYS A 546 -25.77 20.39 -0.55
C CYS A 546 -24.78 19.58 -1.38
N ARG A 547 -25.14 19.30 -2.63
CA ARG A 547 -24.21 18.88 -3.68
C ARG A 547 -23.98 20.04 -4.66
N PRO A 548 -22.81 20.70 -4.67
CA PRO A 548 -22.53 21.83 -5.56
C PRO A 548 -22.57 21.41 -7.04
N THR A 549 -22.73 22.37 -7.95
CA THR A 549 -22.82 22.13 -9.40
C THR A 549 -21.60 21.39 -9.94
N PHE A 550 -20.37 21.70 -9.48
CA PHE A 550 -19.19 20.94 -9.91
C PHE A 550 -19.29 19.44 -9.57
N ASN A 551 -19.85 19.12 -8.41
CA ASN A 551 -19.98 17.74 -7.91
C ASN A 551 -21.15 17.02 -8.59
N GLN A 552 -22.21 17.76 -8.98
CA GLN A 552 -23.24 17.27 -9.90
C GLN A 552 -22.66 16.95 -11.29
N GLU A 553 -21.83 17.85 -11.84
CA GLU A 553 -21.13 17.64 -13.12
C GLU A 553 -20.16 16.47 -13.05
N CYS A 554 -19.41 16.30 -11.96
CA CYS A 554 -18.44 15.22 -11.85
C CYS A 554 -19.10 13.84 -11.70
N ILE A 555 -20.16 13.73 -10.88
CA ILE A 555 -20.95 12.48 -10.81
C ILE A 555 -21.61 12.16 -12.17
N ALA A 556 -21.95 13.19 -12.97
CA ALA A 556 -22.42 13.00 -14.35
C ALA A 556 -21.32 12.59 -15.36
N LYS A 557 -20.02 12.69 -15.01
CA LYS A 557 -18.90 12.14 -15.81
C LYS A 557 -18.71 10.63 -15.56
N ASN A 558 -19.07 10.13 -14.38
CA ASN A 558 -18.93 8.72 -13.98
C ASN A 558 -17.49 8.19 -14.18
N ASN A 559 -16.50 8.90 -13.66
CA ASN A 559 -15.07 8.67 -13.88
C ASN A 559 -14.39 7.90 -12.73
N GLY A 560 -15.08 6.93 -12.12
CA GLY A 560 -14.58 6.11 -11.01
C GLY A 560 -14.69 6.76 -9.63
N TYR A 561 -14.20 8.00 -9.49
CA TYR A 561 -14.12 8.68 -8.20
C TYR A 561 -15.46 9.14 -7.63
N LYS A 562 -15.61 9.09 -6.31
CA LYS A 562 -16.76 9.68 -5.61
C LYS A 562 -16.48 11.15 -5.30
N SER A 563 -17.56 11.89 -5.06
CA SER A 563 -17.51 13.31 -4.75
C SER A 563 -17.92 13.57 -3.30
N GLN A 564 -17.30 14.55 -2.67
CA GLN A 564 -17.72 15.01 -1.34
C GLN A 564 -19.04 15.79 -1.44
N ASP A 565 -20.03 15.47 -0.61
CA ASP A 565 -21.15 16.38 -0.39
C ASP A 565 -20.79 17.45 0.66
N VAL A 566 -21.61 18.48 0.83
CA VAL A 566 -21.31 19.62 1.70
C VAL A 566 -22.36 19.71 2.81
N ILE A 567 -21.94 19.64 4.07
CA ILE A 567 -22.83 19.93 5.20
C ILE A 567 -23.18 21.42 5.18
N LEU A 568 -24.47 21.76 5.37
CA LEU A 568 -24.89 23.16 5.38
C LEU A 568 -24.46 23.86 6.68
N MET A 569 -24.18 25.16 6.59
CA MET A 569 -23.99 26.00 7.78
C MET A 569 -25.35 26.34 8.43
N ASP A 570 -25.34 26.51 9.75
CA ASP A 570 -26.51 26.90 10.54
C ASP A 570 -27.24 28.12 9.94
N GLY A 571 -28.40 27.85 9.33
CA GLY A 571 -29.28 28.85 8.74
C GLY A 571 -29.07 29.14 7.25
N ASP A 572 -28.09 28.54 6.55
CA ASP A 572 -27.96 28.68 5.09
C ASP A 572 -28.95 27.78 4.33
N THR A 573 -30.23 28.13 4.41
CA THR A 573 -31.29 27.51 3.59
C THR A 573 -31.26 27.97 2.12
N ALA A 574 -30.19 28.66 1.70
CA ALA A 574 -30.07 29.30 0.39
C ALA A 574 -28.88 28.79 -0.43
N MET A 575 -28.09 27.84 0.10
CA MET A 575 -27.00 27.15 -0.63
C MET A 575 -25.99 28.16 -1.19
N SER A 576 -25.50 29.05 -0.32
CA SER A 576 -24.83 30.29 -0.74
C SER A 576 -23.71 30.80 0.16
N GLN A 577 -23.50 30.17 1.33
CA GLN A 577 -22.60 30.63 2.38
C GLN A 577 -21.64 29.56 2.89
N THR A 578 -21.85 28.28 2.55
CA THR A 578 -21.17 27.15 3.18
C THR A 578 -19.68 26.96 2.80
N GLY A 579 -19.10 27.85 2.00
CA GLY A 579 -17.68 27.75 1.60
C GLY A 579 -17.33 26.51 0.77
N GLY A 580 -18.33 25.85 0.18
CA GLY A 580 -18.21 24.66 -0.66
C GLY A 580 -19.46 24.37 -1.50
N CYS A 581 -20.64 24.81 -1.06
CA CYS A 581 -21.86 24.83 -1.88
C CYS A 581 -21.97 26.15 -2.67
N ASP A 582 -22.38 26.06 -3.93
CA ASP A 582 -22.74 27.20 -4.79
C ASP A 582 -24.27 27.30 -5.00
N SER A 583 -24.73 28.42 -5.58
CA SER A 583 -26.15 28.77 -5.69
C SER A 583 -26.99 27.92 -6.64
N ASP A 584 -26.36 27.13 -7.52
CA ASP A 584 -27.01 26.16 -8.40
C ASP A 584 -26.77 24.70 -7.90
N GLY A 585 -26.25 24.56 -6.68
CA GLY A 585 -26.22 23.33 -5.90
C GLY A 585 -27.61 22.75 -5.59
N ILE A 586 -27.67 21.44 -5.32
CA ILE A 586 -28.93 20.73 -5.02
C ILE A 586 -28.97 20.21 -3.58
N ALA A 587 -30.17 20.18 -3.01
CA ALA A 587 -30.43 19.52 -1.73
C ALA A 587 -30.15 18.02 -1.80
N VAL A 588 -29.35 17.52 -0.87
CA VAL A 588 -29.11 16.08 -0.64
C VAL A 588 -29.30 15.76 0.84
N GLU A 589 -29.59 14.51 1.17
CA GLU A 589 -29.55 14.03 2.55
C GLU A 589 -28.11 13.59 2.85
N VAL A 590 -27.49 14.19 3.88
CA VAL A 590 -26.14 13.84 4.33
C VAL A 590 -26.22 13.19 5.71
N THR A 591 -25.40 12.18 5.93
CA THR A 591 -25.21 11.57 7.25
C THR A 591 -23.73 11.58 7.60
N TYR A 592 -23.41 12.02 8.82
CA TYR A 592 -22.04 12.12 9.33
C TYR A 592 -21.93 11.61 10.76
N ASP A 593 -20.74 11.15 11.12
CA ASP A 593 -20.34 10.90 12.50
C ASP A 593 -20.13 12.23 13.24
N ASN A 594 -20.71 12.38 14.43
CA ASN A 594 -20.58 13.61 15.23
C ASN A 594 -19.18 13.79 15.82
N ALA A 595 -18.45 12.70 16.11
CA ALA A 595 -17.16 12.74 16.79
C ALA A 595 -16.10 13.50 15.97
N ALA A 596 -16.09 13.33 14.65
CA ALA A 596 -15.17 14.02 13.74
C ALA A 596 -15.40 15.54 13.67
N LYS A 597 -16.61 16.03 14.01
CA LYS A 597 -16.94 17.47 14.09
C LYS A 597 -16.62 18.10 15.45
N ASN A 598 -16.33 17.29 16.47
CA ASN A 598 -16.11 17.72 17.86
C ASN A 598 -14.66 17.42 18.32
N PRO A 599 -13.63 18.08 17.76
CA PRO A 599 -12.22 17.69 17.93
C PRO A 599 -11.72 17.66 19.39
N LEU A 600 -10.71 16.83 19.65
CA LEU A 600 -10.05 16.71 20.96
C LEU A 600 -9.32 18.01 21.33
N VAL A 601 -9.68 18.62 22.46
CA VAL A 601 -9.05 19.86 22.94
C VAL A 601 -7.66 19.56 23.50
N VAL A 602 -6.64 20.19 22.90
CA VAL A 602 -5.25 20.12 23.35
C VAL A 602 -4.88 21.42 24.07
N ALA A 603 -4.76 21.33 25.39
CA ALA A 603 -4.34 22.42 26.27
C ALA A 603 -2.81 22.63 26.21
N SER A 604 -2.32 23.64 26.93
CA SER A 604 -0.89 23.99 26.94
C SER A 604 0.00 22.91 27.59
N ASN A 605 1.29 22.89 27.21
CA ASN A 605 2.34 22.01 27.76
C ASN A 605 2.05 20.51 27.56
N LYS A 606 1.80 20.12 26.31
CA LYS A 606 1.49 18.73 25.93
C LYS A 606 2.50 18.23 24.91
N THR A 607 2.99 17.01 25.09
CA THR A 607 3.59 16.20 24.04
C THR A 607 2.64 15.03 23.80
N LEU A 608 2.10 14.92 22.59
CA LEU A 608 1.38 13.75 22.11
C LEU A 608 2.30 13.02 21.13
N ILE A 609 2.65 11.77 21.41
CA ILE A 609 3.56 10.97 20.57
C ILE A 609 3.02 9.56 20.33
N GLY A 610 3.09 9.04 19.11
CA GLY A 610 2.81 7.63 18.82
C GLY A 610 4.03 6.73 18.93
N GLU A 611 3.82 5.45 19.22
CA GLU A 611 4.88 4.44 19.26
C GLU A 611 4.86 3.58 17.98
N GLY A 612 5.92 3.66 17.16
CA GLY A 612 5.95 3.05 15.84
C GLY A 612 4.77 3.50 14.97
N LEU A 613 4.12 2.56 14.29
CA LEU A 613 2.91 2.81 13.48
C LEU A 613 1.60 2.77 14.31
N THR A 614 1.66 2.56 15.64
CA THR A 614 0.46 2.26 16.45
C THR A 614 -0.33 3.49 16.91
N GLY A 615 0.27 4.69 16.83
CA GLY A 615 -0.32 5.93 17.32
C GLY A 615 -1.38 6.53 16.40
N VAL A 616 -2.54 5.91 16.28
CA VAL A 616 -3.60 6.32 15.33
C VAL A 616 -4.78 6.99 16.04
N LEU A 617 -5.24 8.13 15.53
CA LEU A 617 -6.51 8.77 15.87
C LEU A 617 -7.50 8.56 14.71
N TYR A 618 -8.46 7.65 14.90
CA TYR A 618 -9.41 7.25 13.86
C TYR A 618 -10.78 7.87 14.13
N GLY A 619 -11.34 8.60 13.16
CA GLY A 619 -12.65 9.25 13.27
C GLY A 619 -12.69 10.57 14.04
N LYS A 620 -11.56 11.12 14.48
CA LYS A 620 -11.52 12.37 15.27
C LYS A 620 -10.20 13.13 15.16
N GLY A 621 -10.29 14.45 14.99
CA GLY A 621 -9.15 15.36 14.93
C GLY A 621 -8.81 16.07 16.25
N LEU A 622 -7.80 16.94 16.19
CA LEU A 622 -7.32 17.76 17.30
C LEU A 622 -7.75 19.23 17.13
N ILE A 623 -8.01 19.91 18.25
CA ILE A 623 -8.04 21.38 18.31
C ILE A 623 -7.02 21.87 19.35
N ILE A 624 -5.94 22.49 18.87
CA ILE A 624 -4.87 23.02 19.68
C ILE A 624 -5.25 24.43 20.13
N GLU A 625 -5.73 24.53 21.37
CA GLU A 625 -6.04 25.79 22.04
C GLU A 625 -4.86 26.34 22.85
N GLY A 626 -3.91 25.46 23.21
CA GLY A 626 -2.78 25.76 24.09
C GLY A 626 -1.46 26.12 23.41
N SER A 627 -0.56 26.74 24.19
CA SER A 627 0.83 27.03 23.84
C SER A 627 1.78 25.93 24.34
N ASN A 628 2.96 25.82 23.73
CA ASN A 628 3.99 24.81 24.05
C ASN A 628 3.43 23.39 23.87
N VAL A 629 3.16 23.02 22.61
CA VAL A 629 2.55 21.73 22.23
C VAL A 629 3.40 21.03 21.18
N ILE A 630 3.61 19.72 21.34
CA ILE A 630 4.23 18.82 20.37
C ILE A 630 3.21 17.73 20.01
N VAL A 631 3.02 17.48 18.71
CA VAL A 631 2.30 16.31 18.17
C VAL A 631 3.25 15.60 17.22
N GLN A 632 3.65 14.37 17.56
CA GLN A 632 4.72 13.67 16.86
C GLN A 632 4.37 12.20 16.57
N ASN A 633 4.70 11.66 15.40
CA ASN A 633 4.47 10.24 15.09
C ASN A 633 3.01 9.78 15.26
N VAL A 634 2.03 10.61 14.85
CA VAL A 634 0.59 10.29 14.95
C VAL A 634 -0.06 10.24 13.57
N HIS A 635 -0.85 9.19 13.31
CA HIS A 635 -1.71 9.13 12.12
C HIS A 635 -3.12 9.61 12.47
N ILE A 636 -3.65 10.62 11.78
CA ILE A 636 -5.02 11.12 11.96
C ILE A 636 -5.84 10.82 10.70
N THR A 637 -6.91 10.03 10.81
CA THR A 637 -7.60 9.49 9.62
C THR A 637 -9.08 9.16 9.81
N ASN A 638 -9.81 9.07 8.68
CA ASN A 638 -11.23 8.75 8.55
C ASN A 638 -12.21 9.75 9.21
N LEU A 639 -11.98 11.06 9.03
CA LEU A 639 -12.82 12.12 9.61
C LEU A 639 -13.95 12.52 8.64
N ASN A 640 -14.96 11.66 8.46
CA ASN A 640 -16.05 11.83 7.48
C ASN A 640 -15.53 12.25 6.07
N PRO A 641 -14.65 11.46 5.41
CA PRO A 641 -14.04 11.81 4.12
C PRO A 641 -15.06 12.22 3.04
N GLN A 642 -16.27 11.65 3.09
CA GLN A 642 -17.36 11.91 2.17
C GLN A 642 -18.04 13.29 2.30
N LEU A 643 -17.65 14.13 3.28
CA LEU A 643 -18.32 15.40 3.55
C LEU A 643 -17.39 16.57 3.85
N VAL A 644 -17.52 17.63 3.05
CA VAL A 644 -16.97 18.95 3.38
C VAL A 644 -17.65 19.47 4.64
N TRP A 645 -16.83 19.90 5.62
CA TRP A 645 -17.19 20.19 7.03
C TRP A 645 -17.55 18.96 7.88
N GLY A 646 -17.25 17.75 7.41
CA GLY A 646 -17.36 16.50 8.17
C GLY A 646 -16.31 16.36 9.29
N GLY A 647 -15.16 17.04 9.15
CA GLY A 647 -14.11 17.15 10.17
C GLY A 647 -12.84 17.82 9.61
N ASP A 648 -12.00 18.33 10.50
CA ASP A 648 -10.63 18.80 10.23
C ASP A 648 -9.66 18.00 11.10
N ALA A 649 -8.48 17.61 10.59
CA ALA A 649 -7.55 16.75 11.32
C ALA A 649 -6.77 17.48 12.42
N ILE A 650 -6.17 18.64 12.09
CA ILE A 650 -5.52 19.53 13.06
C ILE A 650 -6.05 20.95 12.91
N THR A 651 -6.88 21.39 13.85
CA THR A 651 -7.25 22.81 14.01
C THR A 651 -6.30 23.48 15.00
N ILE A 652 -5.75 24.64 14.64
CA ILE A 652 -5.04 25.52 15.56
C ILE A 652 -5.89 26.78 15.74
N ARG A 653 -6.44 26.95 16.95
CA ARG A 653 -7.22 28.11 17.36
C ARG A 653 -7.12 28.24 18.87
N GLY A 654 -6.46 29.28 19.37
CA GLY A 654 -6.33 29.48 20.80
C GLY A 654 -7.62 29.97 21.46
N ALA A 655 -7.76 29.67 22.75
CA ALA A 655 -8.89 30.10 23.56
C ALA A 655 -9.04 31.63 23.59
N ASP A 656 -10.29 32.11 23.71
CA ASP A 656 -10.66 33.54 23.63
C ASP A 656 -10.07 34.26 22.39
N ASP A 657 -9.93 33.53 21.27
CA ASP A 657 -9.34 33.96 19.99
C ASP A 657 -7.90 34.53 20.09
N THR A 658 -7.16 34.17 21.15
CA THR A 658 -5.74 34.53 21.33
C THR A 658 -4.85 33.57 20.56
N ALA A 659 -3.80 34.04 19.88
CA ALA A 659 -2.84 33.15 19.20
C ALA A 659 -2.09 32.22 20.20
N PRO A 660 -2.17 30.88 20.05
CA PRO A 660 -1.28 29.97 20.75
C PRO A 660 0.14 30.05 20.16
N SER A 661 1.14 29.59 20.93
CA SER A 661 2.55 29.85 20.63
C SER A 661 3.46 28.67 20.94
N GLY A 662 4.41 28.37 20.04
CA GLY A 662 5.29 27.20 20.17
C GLY A 662 4.49 25.90 19.98
N ILE A 663 4.18 25.59 18.72
CA ILE A 663 3.50 24.36 18.31
C ILE A 663 4.41 23.63 17.33
N TRP A 664 4.70 22.38 17.58
CA TRP A 664 5.43 21.51 16.66
C TRP A 664 4.56 20.32 16.26
N VAL A 665 4.36 20.15 14.96
CA VAL A 665 3.73 18.99 14.33
C VAL A 665 4.83 18.30 13.53
N ASP A 666 5.10 17.03 13.82
CA ASP A 666 6.29 16.34 13.30
C ASP A 666 5.99 14.86 12.99
N HIS A 667 6.46 14.30 11.88
CA HIS A 667 6.23 12.88 11.56
C HIS A 667 4.75 12.44 11.70
N VAL A 668 3.79 13.33 11.44
CA VAL A 668 2.37 12.95 11.43
C VAL A 668 1.98 12.45 10.05
N LYS A 669 1.09 11.45 9.98
CA LYS A 669 0.37 11.14 8.73
C LYS A 669 -1.05 11.70 8.85
N ILE A 670 -1.58 12.29 7.78
CA ILE A 670 -2.98 12.69 7.70
C ILE A 670 -3.56 12.20 6.39
N SER A 671 -4.64 11.41 6.43
CA SER A 671 -5.31 10.87 5.24
C SER A 671 -6.83 10.71 5.44
N SER A 672 -7.60 10.61 4.35
CA SER A 672 -9.04 10.29 4.38
C SER A 672 -9.89 11.18 5.32
N ILE A 673 -9.95 12.49 5.06
CA ILE A 673 -10.68 13.46 5.90
C ILE A 673 -11.66 14.33 5.10
N GLY A 674 -12.74 14.76 5.75
CA GLY A 674 -13.79 15.56 5.08
C GLY A 674 -13.36 16.98 4.70
N ARG A 675 -12.43 17.59 5.44
CA ARG A 675 -11.95 18.95 5.16
C ARG A 675 -10.46 19.15 5.53
N GLN A 676 -10.08 20.15 6.33
CA GLN A 676 -8.69 20.61 6.39
C GLN A 676 -7.76 19.61 7.08
N MET A 677 -6.62 19.29 6.47
CA MET A 677 -5.56 18.52 7.14
C MET A 677 -4.96 19.36 8.27
N VAL A 678 -4.60 20.61 7.95
CA VAL A 678 -4.20 21.61 8.95
C VAL A 678 -4.90 22.94 8.69
N VAL A 679 -5.57 23.49 9.71
CA VAL A 679 -6.18 24.83 9.65
C VAL A 679 -5.72 25.70 10.81
N VAL A 680 -5.02 26.79 10.50
CA VAL A 680 -4.77 27.89 11.45
C VAL A 680 -5.92 28.88 11.30
N ASN A 681 -6.70 29.03 12.37
CA ASN A 681 -7.93 29.84 12.37
C ASN A 681 -7.63 31.34 12.62
N PHE A 682 -8.66 32.18 12.70
CA PHE A 682 -8.51 33.64 12.76
C PHE A 682 -7.70 34.19 13.96
N SER A 683 -7.56 33.43 15.05
CA SER A 683 -6.64 33.75 16.16
C SER A 683 -5.16 33.81 15.73
N GLY A 684 -4.80 33.12 14.66
CA GLY A 684 -3.43 32.89 14.23
C GLY A 684 -2.66 31.90 15.10
N ALA A 685 -1.35 31.78 14.85
CA ALA A 685 -0.42 30.90 15.56
C ALA A 685 1.02 31.49 15.58
N MET A 686 1.56 31.73 16.77
CA MET A 686 2.87 32.39 16.96
C MET A 686 4.00 31.38 17.19
N GLY A 687 4.62 30.91 16.10
CA GLY A 687 5.69 29.93 16.16
C GLY A 687 5.16 28.51 16.00
N LEU A 688 4.71 28.20 14.79
CA LEU A 688 4.31 26.86 14.35
C LEU A 688 5.41 26.27 13.47
N THR A 689 5.76 25.01 13.69
CA THR A 689 6.54 24.21 12.75
C THR A 689 5.75 22.96 12.40
N ILE A 690 5.68 22.66 11.12
CA ILE A 690 5.13 21.42 10.54
C ILE A 690 6.29 20.78 9.77
N SER A 691 6.76 19.63 10.21
CA SER A 691 7.95 18.98 9.63
C SER A 691 7.86 17.47 9.47
N ASN A 692 8.63 16.93 8.51
CA ASN A 692 8.81 15.49 8.31
C ASN A 692 7.48 14.72 8.20
N SER A 693 6.39 15.39 7.81
CA SER A 693 5.03 14.86 7.91
C SER A 693 4.47 14.51 6.53
N ASP A 694 3.52 13.58 6.54
CA ASP A 694 2.94 12.92 5.38
C ASP A 694 1.48 13.35 5.21
N PHE A 695 1.23 14.16 4.19
CA PHE A 695 -0.07 14.75 3.88
C PHE A 695 -0.65 14.04 2.65
N ASP A 696 -1.21 12.88 2.94
CA ASP A 696 -1.74 11.88 2.01
C ASP A 696 -3.15 12.26 1.57
N GLY A 697 -3.21 12.86 0.38
CA GLY A 697 -4.43 13.35 -0.25
C GLY A 697 -5.23 12.28 -0.99
N ASN A 698 -4.78 11.02 -1.03
CA ASN A 698 -5.50 9.94 -1.70
C ASN A 698 -6.86 9.70 -1.00
N THR A 699 -7.95 9.91 -1.72
CA THR A 699 -9.31 9.83 -1.16
C THR A 699 -10.33 9.31 -2.17
N GLU A 700 -11.15 8.34 -1.73
CA GLU A 700 -12.32 7.88 -2.48
C GLU A 700 -13.28 9.05 -2.77
N TYR A 701 -13.34 10.07 -1.89
CA TYR A 701 -14.21 11.23 -1.98
C TYR A 701 -13.39 12.52 -2.12
N SER A 702 -13.36 13.08 -3.32
CA SER A 702 -12.63 14.32 -3.64
C SER A 702 -13.58 15.46 -4.04
N ALA A 703 -13.21 16.70 -3.74
CA ALA A 703 -13.95 17.88 -4.23
C ALA A 703 -13.64 18.18 -5.70
N SER A 704 -12.51 17.69 -6.21
CA SER A 704 -12.08 17.71 -7.61
C SER A 704 -12.58 16.50 -8.43
N CYS A 705 -12.98 15.42 -7.75
CA CYS A 705 -13.50 14.17 -8.33
C CYS A 705 -12.52 13.43 -9.24
N ASP A 706 -11.29 13.29 -8.77
CA ASP A 706 -10.10 12.74 -9.44
C ASP A 706 -9.20 11.97 -8.45
N GLY A 707 -9.74 11.58 -7.29
CA GLY A 707 -9.02 10.91 -6.21
C GLY A 707 -8.26 11.84 -5.28
N HIS A 708 -8.12 13.13 -5.62
CA HIS A 708 -7.20 14.03 -4.95
C HIS A 708 -7.87 14.94 -3.90
N HIS A 709 -7.22 15.15 -2.76
CA HIS A 709 -7.76 15.99 -1.69
C HIS A 709 -7.56 17.48 -1.94
N TYR A 710 -8.64 18.27 -1.87
CA TYR A 710 -8.62 19.71 -2.14
C TYR A 710 -8.36 20.59 -0.88
N TRP A 711 -8.43 19.98 0.30
CA TRP A 711 -8.50 20.70 1.58
C TRP A 711 -7.26 20.42 2.43
N THR A 712 -6.08 20.69 1.90
CA THR A 712 -4.81 20.37 2.58
C THR A 712 -4.53 21.35 3.73
N PHE A 713 -4.10 22.59 3.43
CA PHE A 713 -3.76 23.60 4.42
C PHE A 713 -4.57 24.89 4.27
N LEU A 714 -5.08 25.43 5.39
CA LEU A 714 -5.75 26.72 5.42
C LEU A 714 -5.14 27.61 6.51
N LEU A 715 -4.27 28.53 6.11
CA LEU A 715 -3.37 29.24 7.00
C LEU A 715 -3.77 30.72 7.11
N TYR A 716 -4.57 31.04 8.13
CA TYR A 716 -5.06 32.39 8.45
C TYR A 716 -4.44 32.94 9.76
N GLY A 717 -4.86 34.14 10.17
CA GLY A 717 -4.62 34.70 11.52
C GLY A 717 -4.24 36.18 11.56
N GLU A 718 -4.60 36.90 12.62
CA GLU A 718 -4.12 38.28 12.86
C GLU A 718 -2.58 38.34 12.91
N THR A 719 -1.93 37.32 13.47
CA THR A 719 -0.48 37.10 13.36
C THR A 719 -0.17 35.61 13.35
N THR A 720 0.41 35.12 12.25
CA THR A 720 0.74 33.72 12.05
C THR A 720 2.15 33.57 11.48
N GLN A 721 2.92 32.64 12.05
CA GLN A 721 4.34 32.42 11.72
C GLN A 721 4.62 30.91 11.64
N ILE A 722 4.94 30.41 10.46
CA ILE A 722 4.97 28.97 10.14
C ILE A 722 6.27 28.58 9.43
N SER A 723 6.94 27.55 9.92
CA SER A 723 7.89 26.74 9.15
C SER A 723 7.17 25.49 8.65
N LEU A 724 6.99 25.35 7.35
CA LEU A 724 6.49 24.15 6.68
C LEU A 724 7.70 23.50 6.00
N VAL A 725 8.35 22.55 6.66
CA VAL A 725 9.69 22.10 6.23
C VAL A 725 9.86 20.58 6.16
N GLY A 726 10.35 20.06 5.03
CA GLY A 726 10.62 18.63 4.89
C GLY A 726 9.36 17.74 4.91
N ASN A 727 8.22 18.20 4.41
CA ASN A 727 6.98 17.40 4.37
C ASN A 727 6.73 16.78 3.00
N TYR A 728 6.06 15.64 2.96
CA TYR A 728 5.50 15.05 1.75
C TYR A 728 4.03 15.45 1.63
N ILE A 729 3.64 16.01 0.49
CA ILE A 729 2.31 16.57 0.25
C ILE A 729 1.86 16.09 -1.12
N HIS A 730 1.04 15.03 -1.14
CA HIS A 730 0.83 14.19 -2.31
C HIS A 730 -0.65 13.85 -2.54
N GLU A 731 -1.02 13.51 -3.78
CA GLU A 731 -2.40 13.31 -4.27
C GLU A 731 -3.36 14.45 -3.84
N THR A 732 -2.96 15.72 -4.02
CA THR A 732 -3.77 16.89 -3.64
C THR A 732 -4.26 17.72 -4.84
N SER A 733 -5.41 18.39 -4.76
CA SER A 733 -5.96 19.18 -5.89
C SER A 733 -6.10 20.68 -5.60
N GLY A 734 -5.81 21.11 -4.36
CA GLY A 734 -5.90 22.50 -3.98
C GLY A 734 -5.34 22.78 -2.60
N ARG A 735 -5.08 24.06 -2.32
CA ARG A 735 -4.72 24.56 -0.98
C ARG A 735 -3.52 23.83 -0.37
N SER A 736 -2.50 23.53 -1.17
CA SER A 736 -1.26 22.88 -0.73
C SER A 736 -0.07 23.85 -0.81
N PRO A 737 0.03 24.92 0.01
CA PRO A 737 -0.92 25.45 1.01
C PRO A 737 -1.80 26.63 0.50
N LYS A 738 -2.97 26.88 1.12
CA LYS A 738 -3.64 28.21 1.05
C LYS A 738 -3.26 29.11 2.22
N ILE A 739 -2.86 30.35 1.92
CA ILE A 739 -2.26 31.28 2.88
C ILE A 739 -2.92 32.67 2.74
N GLY A 740 -3.37 33.25 3.86
CA GLY A 740 -3.92 34.60 3.90
C GLY A 740 -5.26 34.77 3.17
N GLY A 741 -5.57 36.00 2.76
CA GLY A 741 -6.81 36.39 2.08
C GLY A 741 -7.77 37.27 2.89
N THR A 742 -7.34 37.79 4.05
CA THR A 742 -8.12 38.77 4.84
C THR A 742 -7.25 39.99 5.15
N ALA A 743 -7.79 41.20 4.94
CA ALA A 743 -7.00 42.43 4.93
C ALA A 743 -6.29 42.78 6.25
N ASP A 744 -6.88 42.42 7.40
CA ASP A 744 -6.37 42.75 8.74
C ASP A 744 -5.44 41.65 9.33
N GLN A 745 -4.83 40.82 8.48
CA GLN A 745 -3.96 39.70 8.88
C GLN A 745 -2.47 39.95 8.63
N SER A 746 -1.63 39.07 9.17
CA SER A 746 -0.24 38.91 8.73
C SER A 746 0.18 37.45 8.88
N VAL A 747 0.30 36.75 7.74
CA VAL A 747 0.63 35.32 7.70
C VAL A 747 1.99 35.14 7.03
N ILE A 748 2.98 34.66 7.78
CA ILE A 748 4.35 34.45 7.32
C ILE A 748 4.61 32.94 7.24
N VAL A 749 5.04 32.46 6.07
CA VAL A 749 5.35 31.05 5.84
C VAL A 749 6.73 30.89 5.22
N HIS A 750 7.56 30.06 5.84
CA HIS A 750 8.79 29.53 5.27
C HIS A 750 8.52 28.09 4.82
N ALA A 751 8.46 27.86 3.52
CA ALA A 751 8.28 26.56 2.91
C ALA A 751 9.62 26.06 2.37
N ALA A 752 10.22 25.04 2.98
CA ALA A 752 11.54 24.55 2.57
C ALA A 752 11.69 23.03 2.55
N ASN A 753 12.37 22.49 1.54
CA ASN A 753 12.59 21.04 1.36
C ASN A 753 11.34 20.15 1.41
N ASN A 754 10.14 20.71 1.20
CA ASN A 754 8.95 19.87 1.02
C ASN A 754 8.99 19.20 -0.36
N TYR A 755 8.45 17.99 -0.42
CA TYR A 755 8.16 17.29 -1.66
C TYR A 755 6.66 17.39 -1.94
N PHE A 756 6.31 18.14 -2.98
CA PHE A 756 4.97 18.18 -3.54
C PHE A 756 4.92 17.18 -4.69
N ASP A 757 4.01 16.21 -4.61
CA ASP A 757 3.79 15.19 -5.63
C ASP A 757 2.30 15.15 -6.03
N ASP A 758 1.98 14.40 -7.09
CA ASP A 758 0.71 14.35 -7.84
C ASP A 758 -0.34 15.39 -7.44
N ASN A 759 -0.39 16.51 -8.18
CA ASN A 759 -1.36 17.57 -7.91
C ASN A 759 -2.05 18.04 -9.18
N THR A 760 -3.26 17.52 -9.38
CA THR A 760 -4.13 17.75 -10.55
C THR A 760 -4.62 19.19 -10.71
N GLY A 761 -4.51 20.03 -9.68
CA GLY A 761 -5.14 21.34 -9.59
C GLY A 761 -4.13 22.45 -9.33
N HIS A 762 -3.97 22.81 -8.06
CA HIS A 762 -2.95 23.78 -7.63
C HIS A 762 -2.37 23.48 -6.25
N ALA A 763 -1.11 23.90 -6.05
CA ALA A 763 -0.44 23.86 -4.75
C ALA A 763 -0.62 25.18 -4.00
N PHE A 764 0.26 26.17 -4.20
CA PHE A 764 0.27 27.41 -3.44
C PHE A 764 -0.85 28.39 -3.86
N ASP A 765 -1.66 28.80 -2.89
CA ASP A 765 -2.68 29.87 -3.01
C ASP A 765 -2.31 30.98 -2.00
N VAL A 766 -1.42 31.89 -2.42
CA VAL A 766 -0.82 32.96 -1.60
C VAL A 766 -1.60 34.25 -1.80
N ALA A 767 -2.64 34.44 -0.99
CA ALA A 767 -3.56 35.57 -1.10
C ALA A 767 -3.15 36.79 -0.27
N ALA A 768 -3.97 37.84 -0.28
CA ALA A 768 -3.74 39.09 0.43
C ALA A 768 -3.24 38.93 1.89
N SER A 769 -2.24 39.72 2.28
CA SER A 769 -1.59 39.72 3.60
C SER A 769 -0.77 38.46 3.96
N ALA A 770 -0.54 37.55 3.00
CA ALA A 770 0.46 36.49 3.11
C ALA A 770 1.87 36.98 2.69
N TYR A 771 2.90 36.42 3.32
CA TYR A 771 4.32 36.64 3.02
C TYR A 771 5.05 35.29 3.04
N VAL A 772 5.42 34.80 1.86
CA VAL A 772 5.85 33.39 1.71
C VAL A 772 7.21 33.33 1.03
N LEU A 773 8.15 32.58 1.60
CA LEU A 773 9.39 32.15 0.94
C LEU A 773 9.28 30.64 0.65
N ALA A 774 9.39 30.26 -0.61
CA ALA A 774 9.57 28.86 -1.02
C ALA A 774 10.99 28.66 -1.56
N GLU A 775 11.81 27.87 -0.86
CA GLU A 775 13.20 27.56 -1.24
C GLU A 775 13.52 26.07 -1.08
N GLY A 776 14.32 25.48 -1.96
CA GLY A 776 14.75 24.09 -1.87
C GLY A 776 13.62 23.03 -1.92
N ASN A 777 12.39 23.38 -2.30
CA ASN A 777 11.29 22.41 -2.44
C ASN A 777 11.38 21.66 -3.78
N TYR A 778 10.85 20.44 -3.82
CA TYR A 778 10.71 19.65 -5.04
C TYR A 778 9.23 19.54 -5.42
N PHE A 779 8.92 19.73 -6.71
CA PHE A 779 7.57 19.57 -7.26
C PHE A 779 7.63 18.51 -8.37
N ALA A 780 6.89 17.41 -8.21
CA ALA A 780 6.62 16.41 -9.24
C ALA A 780 5.14 16.44 -9.61
N SER A 781 4.80 16.34 -10.90
CA SER A 781 3.42 16.24 -11.39
C SER A 781 2.44 17.33 -10.92
N VAL A 782 2.93 18.49 -10.43
CA VAL A 782 2.10 19.57 -9.89
C VAL A 782 1.62 20.47 -11.02
N VAL A 783 0.36 20.34 -11.43
CA VAL A 783 -0.23 21.05 -12.58
C VAL A 783 -0.12 22.57 -12.45
N THR A 784 -0.36 23.12 -11.25
CA THR A 784 -0.20 24.57 -10.97
C THR A 784 0.54 24.80 -9.65
N PRO A 785 1.89 24.90 -9.65
CA PRO A 785 2.68 25.06 -8.43
C PRO A 785 2.29 26.29 -7.60
N ASN A 786 1.88 27.38 -8.24
CA ASN A 786 1.20 28.47 -7.54
C ASN A 786 0.15 29.20 -8.38
N LEU A 787 -0.92 29.65 -7.72
CA LEU A 787 -1.83 30.64 -8.26
C LEU A 787 -1.17 32.03 -8.30
N ASN A 788 -1.54 32.82 -9.30
CA ASN A 788 -1.07 34.19 -9.49
C ASN A 788 -2.06 35.20 -8.87
N ASP A 789 -2.19 35.18 -7.53
CA ASP A 789 -2.94 36.20 -6.78
C ASP A 789 -2.00 37.36 -6.42
N THR A 790 -2.01 38.40 -7.26
CA THR A 790 -1.12 39.56 -7.12
C THR A 790 -1.39 40.45 -5.91
N ASP A 791 -2.43 40.17 -5.11
CA ASP A 791 -2.67 40.85 -3.82
C ASP A 791 -1.83 40.22 -2.67
N GLY A 792 -1.32 39.00 -2.84
CA GLY A 792 -0.38 38.34 -1.92
C GLY A 792 1.10 38.68 -2.17
N ASN A 793 2.01 38.07 -1.38
CA ASN A 793 3.46 38.28 -1.52
C ASN A 793 4.20 36.94 -1.45
N PHE A 794 4.88 36.56 -2.53
CA PHE A 794 5.52 35.26 -2.70
C PHE A 794 6.93 35.41 -3.29
N LEU A 795 7.94 34.90 -2.57
CA LEU A 795 9.33 34.82 -3.01
C LEU A 795 9.67 33.39 -3.41
N VAL A 796 9.99 33.26 -4.70
CA VAL A 796 10.53 32.06 -5.34
C VAL A 796 11.92 32.47 -5.85
N PRO A 797 13.02 31.98 -5.24
CA PRO A 797 14.37 32.43 -5.62
C PRO A 797 14.72 32.03 -7.07
N ASP A 798 15.10 33.03 -7.87
CA ASP A 798 15.69 32.84 -9.21
C ASP A 798 17.23 32.63 -9.10
N ALA A 799 17.85 33.14 -8.03
CA ALA A 799 19.25 32.94 -7.72
C ALA A 799 19.47 32.72 -6.21
N ALA A 800 20.49 31.92 -5.88
CA ALA A 800 20.88 31.65 -4.50
C ALA A 800 21.13 32.94 -3.68
N SER A 801 21.66 33.99 -4.31
CA SER A 801 21.97 35.28 -3.66
C SER A 801 20.76 36.08 -3.15
N ASP A 802 19.54 35.70 -3.52
CA ASP A 802 18.34 36.50 -3.26
C ASP A 802 17.96 36.53 -1.75
N CYS A 803 18.38 35.50 -1.00
CA CYS A 803 18.19 35.38 0.44
C CYS A 803 19.26 36.11 1.28
N GLU A 804 20.49 36.25 0.77
CA GLU A 804 21.68 36.66 1.55
C GLU A 804 21.47 38.00 2.28
N ALA A 805 20.85 38.96 1.61
CA ALA A 805 20.58 40.28 2.17
C ALA A 805 19.42 40.32 3.19
N SER A 806 18.52 39.33 3.18
CA SER A 806 17.32 39.29 4.02
C SER A 806 17.47 38.34 5.21
N ILE A 807 17.86 37.08 4.99
CA ILE A 807 17.97 36.04 6.03
C ILE A 807 19.41 35.66 6.41
N GLY A 808 20.42 36.20 5.73
CA GLY A 808 21.84 36.06 6.12
C GLY A 808 22.52 34.75 5.67
N ARG A 809 21.94 34.09 4.66
CA ARG A 809 22.54 33.01 3.87
C ARG A 809 21.96 33.04 2.45
N ASP A 810 22.62 32.36 1.52
CA ASP A 810 22.04 32.01 0.22
C ASP A 810 20.74 31.17 0.37
N CYS A 811 19.85 31.25 -0.61
CA CYS A 811 18.69 30.38 -0.80
C CYS A 811 19.11 29.06 -1.44
N GLU A 812 18.36 27.99 -1.20
CA GLU A 812 18.34 26.82 -2.10
C GLU A 812 17.25 26.97 -3.17
N LEU A 813 17.53 26.54 -4.40
CA LEU A 813 16.57 26.68 -5.50
C LEU A 813 15.56 25.53 -5.49
N ASN A 814 14.31 25.84 -5.85
CA ASN A 814 13.28 24.81 -6.02
C ASN A 814 13.50 24.02 -7.33
N VAL A 815 13.12 22.75 -7.34
CA VAL A 815 13.16 21.89 -8.54
C VAL A 815 11.74 21.52 -8.97
N LEU A 816 11.52 21.49 -10.29
CA LEU A 816 10.25 21.15 -10.90
C LEU A 816 10.46 20.05 -11.95
N ALA A 817 9.83 18.90 -11.72
CA ALA A 817 9.69 17.79 -12.66
C ALA A 817 8.23 17.68 -13.10
N ASP A 818 7.98 17.62 -14.41
CA ASP A 818 6.66 17.47 -15.05
C ASP A 818 5.51 18.34 -14.48
N SER A 819 5.89 19.48 -13.91
CA SER A 819 5.02 20.43 -13.20
C SER A 819 4.82 21.71 -14.00
N GLY A 820 3.82 22.51 -13.61
CA GLY A 820 3.59 23.86 -14.13
C GLY A 820 4.70 24.85 -13.77
N VAL A 821 4.48 26.14 -14.02
CA VAL A 821 5.44 27.19 -13.63
C VAL A 821 5.22 27.59 -12.17
N LEU A 822 6.28 27.53 -11.37
CA LEU A 822 6.37 28.23 -10.08
C LEU A 822 6.95 29.64 -10.33
N ALA A 823 6.27 30.70 -9.86
CA ALA A 823 6.69 32.09 -10.07
C ALA A 823 6.36 33.01 -8.89
N GLY A 824 7.34 33.82 -8.47
CA GLY A 824 7.19 34.83 -7.41
C GLY A 824 6.42 36.09 -7.84
N TYR A 825 6.00 36.85 -6.84
CA TYR A 825 5.38 38.18 -6.98
C TYR A 825 5.45 38.99 -5.68
N ASN A 826 5.62 40.31 -5.81
CA ASN A 826 5.77 41.26 -4.69
C ASN A 826 6.93 40.90 -3.74
N GLU A 827 8.01 40.34 -4.29
CA GLU A 827 9.18 39.79 -3.58
C GLU A 827 9.91 40.80 -2.67
N ASP A 828 9.97 42.07 -3.06
CA ASP A 828 10.46 43.19 -2.22
C ASP A 828 9.73 43.26 -0.86
N ALA A 829 8.44 42.91 -0.82
CA ALA A 829 7.65 42.90 0.40
C ALA A 829 7.94 41.65 1.26
N VAL A 830 8.17 40.49 0.63
CA VAL A 830 8.58 39.27 1.34
C VAL A 830 9.96 39.45 1.96
N THR A 831 10.97 39.84 1.18
CA THR A 831 12.34 40.09 1.66
C THR A 831 12.37 41.10 2.81
N THR A 832 11.58 42.18 2.71
CA THR A 832 11.41 43.16 3.80
C THR A 832 10.82 42.52 5.08
N GLN A 833 9.82 41.65 4.94
CA GLN A 833 9.16 41.02 6.09
C GLN A 833 10.04 39.94 6.75
N ILE A 834 10.61 39.01 5.96
CA ILE A 834 11.45 37.90 6.46
C ILE A 834 12.77 38.37 7.05
N SER A 835 13.23 39.58 6.73
CA SER A 835 14.40 40.23 7.35
C SER A 835 14.30 40.38 8.87
N SER A 836 13.09 40.28 9.45
CA SER A 836 12.89 40.28 10.91
C SER A 836 13.11 38.90 11.57
N PHE A 837 13.31 37.83 10.78
CA PHE A 837 13.24 36.43 11.20
C PHE A 837 14.48 35.61 10.79
N GLN A 838 15.64 36.28 10.70
CA GLN A 838 16.91 35.67 10.27
C GLN A 838 17.30 34.42 11.08
N THR A 839 16.94 34.35 12.37
CA THR A 839 17.22 33.17 13.20
C THR A 839 16.26 32.01 12.92
N GLN A 840 14.98 32.27 12.69
CA GLN A 840 13.96 31.26 12.44
C GLN A 840 14.06 30.68 11.01
N ILE A 841 14.34 31.53 10.02
CA ILE A 841 14.36 31.15 8.59
C ILE A 841 15.80 30.87 8.12
N GLY A 842 16.73 31.78 8.41
CA GLY A 842 18.15 31.61 8.06
C GLY A 842 18.88 30.57 8.91
N GLY A 843 18.40 30.30 10.13
CA GLY A 843 18.96 29.30 11.05
C GLY A 843 18.50 27.86 10.80
N TYR A 844 17.49 27.63 9.94
CA TYR A 844 17.15 26.30 9.48
C TYR A 844 18.17 25.85 8.40
N ALA A 845 18.67 24.63 8.53
CA ALA A 845 19.61 24.04 7.58
C ALA A 845 18.81 23.39 6.44
N ILE A 846 19.02 23.89 5.23
CA ILE A 846 18.27 23.50 4.02
C ILE A 846 19.22 22.71 3.11
N ALA A 847 18.71 21.62 2.55
CA ALA A 847 19.40 20.85 1.51
C ALA A 847 19.05 21.38 0.11
N ALA A 848 19.86 21.06 -0.89
CA ALA A 848 19.44 21.23 -2.27
C ALA A 848 18.15 20.40 -2.53
N ALA A 849 17.22 20.93 -3.32
CA ALA A 849 15.96 20.26 -3.61
C ALA A 849 16.18 18.86 -4.19
N ALA A 850 15.58 17.85 -3.55
CA ALA A 850 15.68 16.45 -3.93
C ALA A 850 14.29 15.84 -4.06
N GLN A 851 14.14 14.88 -4.97
CA GLN A 851 13.03 13.95 -4.91
C GLN A 851 13.30 12.99 -3.75
N PHE A 852 12.31 12.76 -2.91
CA PHE A 852 12.42 11.81 -1.80
C PHE A 852 11.60 10.57 -2.15
N THR A 853 12.08 9.38 -1.77
CA THR A 853 11.25 8.18 -1.76
C THR A 853 10.21 8.29 -0.65
N ALA A 854 8.96 7.93 -0.95
CA ALA A 854 7.90 7.82 0.05
C ALA A 854 8.21 6.65 1.00
N SER A 855 8.82 6.96 2.16
CA SER A 855 9.16 6.01 3.22
C SER A 855 8.89 6.65 4.58
N SER A 856 8.52 5.83 5.56
CA SER A 856 8.45 6.18 6.98
C SER A 856 9.81 6.50 7.62
N ASP A 857 10.92 6.28 6.90
CA ASP A 857 12.25 6.80 7.23
C ASP A 857 12.41 8.30 6.90
N ASN A 858 11.58 8.84 6.00
CA ASN A 858 11.64 10.21 5.49
C ASN A 858 10.46 11.07 5.98
N PHE A 859 9.24 10.50 6.01
CA PHE A 859 8.01 11.24 6.28
C PHE A 859 6.97 10.41 7.04
N GLY A 860 6.13 11.10 7.83
CA GLY A 860 4.94 10.51 8.43
C GLY A 860 5.26 9.57 9.59
N VAL A 861 4.37 8.61 9.84
CA VAL A 861 4.48 7.70 10.98
C VAL A 861 5.51 6.59 10.72
N GLY A 862 6.36 6.32 11.70
CA GLY A 862 7.51 5.42 11.54
C GLY A 862 8.20 5.02 12.84
N ALA A 863 9.39 4.42 12.69
CA ALA A 863 10.23 3.99 13.81
C ALA A 863 11.17 5.13 14.25
N LEU A 864 10.62 6.17 14.87
CA LEU A 864 11.44 7.29 15.39
C LEU A 864 12.38 6.81 16.51
N ALA A 865 13.63 7.30 16.47
CA ALA A 865 14.78 6.76 17.24
C ALA A 865 15.20 7.59 18.48
#